data_AF-K2BFA5-F1
#
_entry.id   AF-K2BFA5-F1
#
_cell.length_a   1.000
_cell.length_b   1.000
_cell.length_c   1.000
_cell.angle_alpha   90.00
_cell.angle_beta   90.00
_cell.angle_gamma   90.00
#
_symmetry.space_group_name_H-M   'P 1'
#
loop_
_entity.id
_entity.type
_entity.pdbx_description
1 polymer ?
#
loop_
_entity_poly.entity_id
_entity_poly.type
_entity_poly.pdbx_seq_one_letter_code
_entity_poly.pdbx_strand_id
1 'polypeptide(L)'
;MKKILFFTLLFAISTVFALEHTINLTIAYKTVYFAGKPRKAIAVNNQIPAPTLHFKKGDHVTLHVYNHLDQPTALHWHGMLVPWQMDGVEGVSQKGISPGGVFHYQFTLQQAGTYWYHAHAGLQEQQGLYGAFLIDPPKLPHYHYSKDYVIVLSDWSNTDPNQILANLKKEGDYYSPRFPLQPSLTKFIHDYQTASAEERKNIIADYKMMQQMRMSIYDISDVAYDAFLLNGQPNSHPWTAPVKIGDVVRLRFIGAGGDTIFNVKIPGTSMRMVHVQGNDVTPYEIKYFTLAPGETYDVLVKIQKNDPYIIYAESIDTVGAAYGALVTTPNQLVNYRQITPFPEPKPVMRNMMTLVMSNEHHHASSMNMDMPTETTINGDTISPPSSYQKTIGTKYQNLVAAVKTNDPNKSVDGVIKMELLGYMDRFIWFINGIPEYKARPIILEPKKRYRFIFTNTSMMHHPMHIHGHWFILRNGHGSYDPLLHTLDIAPGATVTADVDTDASGQWFFHCHLLYHMMTGMSRTFQYSTLIDITQDKANPQDIVKQTAYDNRPIVRVDEVRPIDMALVHHPMAHPPGLWLASFFDVGIDPFQHVQQITYKGLYGPDYNKLELFTNDAEIKKGTVENADIDIFYWHLISQFWAMKGGVNYFYRPANAPYWQPGIGIEGLMPYFIDTDIRGYFYSGSAKLDAELSRDTQITNNCFIGAGIRSILASKTVTPAAIGSGLNQMRYIIKPYYRLMPGINIYTEFEHTQDYGAFKRLQRLTGESVSENILTFGLAILI
;
A
#
# COMPACT_ATOMS: atom_id res chain seq x y z
N MET A 1 54.70 -32.85 -60.99
CA MET A 1 54.67 -31.69 -60.07
C MET A 1 53.22 -31.25 -59.90
N LYS A 2 52.55 -31.66 -58.81
CA LYS A 2 51.18 -31.25 -58.48
C LYS A 2 51.26 -30.12 -57.44
N LYS A 3 50.71 -28.94 -57.77
CA LYS A 3 50.60 -27.81 -56.84
C LYS A 3 49.43 -28.05 -55.88
N ILE A 4 49.73 -28.03 -54.59
CA ILE A 4 48.77 -28.10 -53.49
C ILE A 4 48.34 -26.66 -53.18
N LEU A 5 47.03 -26.40 -53.22
CA LEU A 5 46.40 -25.14 -52.85
C LEU A 5 46.07 -25.19 -51.35
N PHE A 6 46.70 -24.34 -50.54
CA PHE A 6 46.36 -24.18 -49.13
C PHE A 6 45.17 -23.23 -49.00
N PHE A 7 44.05 -23.71 -48.47
CA PHE A 7 42.91 -22.89 -48.07
C PHE A 7 43.10 -22.47 -46.61
N THR A 8 43.40 -21.19 -46.37
CA THR A 8 43.44 -20.62 -45.02
C THR A 8 42.02 -20.30 -44.58
N LEU A 9 41.50 -21.06 -43.61
CA LEU A 9 40.21 -20.83 -42.98
C LEU A 9 40.37 -19.65 -41.98
N LEU A 10 39.86 -18.47 -42.32
CA LEU A 10 39.77 -17.36 -41.37
C LEU A 10 38.60 -17.64 -40.41
N PHE A 11 38.91 -18.06 -39.18
CA PHE A 11 37.95 -18.02 -38.07
C PHE A 11 37.75 -16.56 -37.67
N ALA A 12 36.62 -15.96 -38.08
CA ALA A 12 36.16 -14.70 -37.51
C ALA A 12 35.62 -14.97 -36.10
N ILE A 13 36.48 -14.80 -35.09
CA ILE A 13 36.05 -14.73 -33.70
C ILE A 13 35.34 -13.38 -33.56
N SER A 14 34.01 -13.38 -33.51
CA SER A 14 33.25 -12.19 -33.15
C SER A 14 33.47 -11.93 -31.66
N THR A 15 34.46 -11.12 -31.32
CA THR A 15 34.56 -10.53 -29.99
C THR A 15 33.38 -9.58 -29.80
N VAL A 16 32.46 -9.96 -28.92
CA VAL A 16 31.40 -9.06 -28.44
C VAL A 16 32.11 -8.07 -27.52
N PHE A 17 32.46 -6.89 -28.04
CA PHE A 17 32.95 -5.80 -27.21
C PHE A 17 31.79 -5.22 -26.42
N ALA A 18 31.97 -5.00 -25.10
CA ALA A 18 31.08 -4.21 -24.29
C ALA A 18 30.95 -2.81 -24.90
N LEU A 19 29.73 -2.33 -25.12
CA LEU A 19 29.49 -1.00 -25.67
C LEU A 19 29.34 0.01 -24.53
N GLU A 20 29.92 1.19 -24.72
CA GLU A 20 29.67 2.37 -23.89
C GLU A 20 28.41 3.06 -24.39
N HIS A 21 27.42 3.20 -23.52
CA HIS A 21 26.16 3.88 -23.81
C HIS A 21 26.02 5.12 -22.94
N THR A 22 25.75 6.27 -23.55
CA THR A 22 25.44 7.51 -22.83
C THR A 22 24.05 8.00 -23.24
N ILE A 23 23.14 8.16 -22.27
CA ILE A 23 21.75 8.55 -22.51
C ILE A 23 21.37 9.71 -21.59
N ASN A 24 20.63 10.67 -22.15
CA ASN A 24 20.06 11.79 -21.42
C ASN A 24 18.57 11.54 -21.15
N LEU A 25 18.18 11.58 -19.88
CA LEU A 25 16.82 11.49 -19.39
C LEU A 25 16.45 12.82 -18.75
N THR A 26 15.49 13.54 -19.34
CA THR A 26 14.99 14.80 -18.81
C THR A 26 13.64 14.56 -18.14
N ILE A 27 13.58 14.71 -16.82
CA ILE A 27 12.37 14.62 -16.02
C ILE A 27 11.70 15.99 -16.02
N ALA A 28 10.47 16.07 -16.51
CA ALA A 28 9.71 17.32 -16.59
C ALA A 28 8.21 17.08 -16.46
N TYR A 29 7.47 18.14 -16.13
CA TYR A 29 6.02 18.10 -16.11
C TYR A 29 5.41 18.02 -17.53
N LYS A 30 4.30 17.26 -17.64
CA LYS A 30 3.48 17.14 -18.85
C LYS A 30 2.00 17.20 -18.50
N THR A 31 1.18 17.84 -19.32
CA THR A 31 -0.28 17.76 -19.18
C THR A 31 -0.82 16.49 -19.86
N VAL A 32 -1.62 15.71 -19.13
CA VAL A 32 -2.27 14.47 -19.60
C VAL A 32 -3.78 14.53 -19.40
N TYR A 33 -4.51 13.61 -20.06
CA TYR A 33 -5.97 13.53 -20.07
C TYR A 33 -6.49 12.10 -19.82
N PHE A 34 -5.73 11.29 -19.08
CA PHE A 34 -5.99 9.86 -18.90
C PHE A 34 -7.37 9.53 -18.32
N ALA A 35 -7.88 10.36 -17.42
CA ALA A 35 -9.20 10.24 -16.82
C ALA A 35 -10.10 11.44 -17.14
N GLY A 36 -10.05 11.93 -18.39
CA GLY A 36 -10.96 12.95 -18.93
C GLY A 36 -10.74 14.39 -18.45
N LYS A 37 -9.91 14.61 -17.43
CA LYS A 37 -9.54 15.95 -16.93
C LYS A 37 -8.07 16.25 -17.24
N PRO A 38 -7.71 17.50 -17.62
CA PRO A 38 -6.32 17.90 -17.74
C PRO A 38 -5.65 17.83 -16.36
N ARG A 39 -4.55 17.10 -16.28
CA ARG A 39 -3.75 16.95 -15.06
C ARG A 39 -2.25 17.02 -15.34
N LYS A 40 -1.51 17.52 -14.36
CA LYS A 40 -0.04 17.56 -14.37
C LYS A 40 0.48 16.17 -14.04
N ALA A 41 1.28 15.60 -14.92
CA ALA A 41 1.98 14.34 -14.79
C ALA A 41 3.49 14.59 -14.86
N ILE A 42 4.29 13.62 -14.44
CA ILE A 42 5.75 13.66 -14.59
C ILE A 42 6.12 12.71 -15.73
N ALA A 43 6.86 13.23 -16.70
CA ALA A 43 7.29 12.51 -17.89
C ALA A 43 8.81 12.54 -18.01
N VAL A 44 9.37 11.52 -18.66
CA VAL A 44 10.78 11.52 -19.07
C VAL A 44 10.84 11.73 -20.58
N ASN A 45 11.62 12.69 -21.04
CA ASN A 45 11.73 13.05 -22.46
C ASN A 45 10.34 13.23 -23.12
N ASN A 46 9.41 13.85 -22.39
CA ASN A 46 8.02 14.10 -22.79
C ASN A 46 7.17 12.84 -23.08
N GLN A 47 7.52 11.68 -22.50
CA GLN A 47 6.80 10.41 -22.66
C GLN A 47 6.35 9.83 -21.31
N ILE A 48 5.16 9.22 -21.31
CA ILE A 48 4.61 8.38 -20.24
C ILE A 48 3.98 7.14 -20.93
N PRO A 49 4.47 5.91 -20.66
CA PRO A 49 5.63 5.61 -19.84
C PRO A 49 6.88 6.28 -20.41
N ALA A 50 7.89 6.45 -19.56
CA ALA A 50 9.20 6.93 -19.94
C ALA A 50 9.83 6.01 -21.03
N PRO A 51 10.78 6.52 -21.84
CA PRO A 51 11.35 5.76 -22.94
C PRO A 51 11.90 4.40 -22.51
N THR A 52 11.62 3.36 -23.28
CA THR A 52 12.23 2.04 -23.05
C THR A 52 13.73 2.14 -23.24
N LEU A 53 14.48 1.81 -22.20
CA LEU A 53 15.92 1.65 -22.27
C LEU A 53 16.21 0.19 -22.63
N HIS A 54 17.03 -0.05 -23.66
CA HIS A 54 17.30 -1.39 -24.16
C HIS A 54 18.78 -1.57 -24.45
N PHE A 55 19.39 -2.50 -23.73
CA PHE A 55 20.82 -2.78 -23.75
C PHE A 55 21.09 -4.28 -23.85
N LYS A 56 22.37 -4.65 -23.83
CA LYS A 56 22.85 -6.02 -23.72
C LYS A 56 23.60 -6.22 -22.42
N LYS A 57 23.57 -7.44 -21.90
CA LYS A 57 24.39 -7.80 -20.74
C LYS A 57 25.87 -7.57 -21.07
N GLY A 58 26.57 -6.87 -20.19
CA GLY A 58 27.97 -6.48 -20.32
C GLY A 58 28.18 -5.04 -20.77
N ASP A 59 27.14 -4.34 -21.25
CA ASP A 59 27.26 -2.93 -21.63
C ASP A 59 27.57 -2.05 -20.41
N HIS A 60 28.36 -1.00 -20.65
CA HIS A 60 28.64 0.06 -19.70
C HIS A 60 27.67 1.22 -19.98
N VAL A 61 26.89 1.61 -18.98
CA VAL A 61 25.84 2.63 -19.14
C VAL A 61 26.16 3.86 -18.31
N THR A 62 26.05 5.03 -18.93
CA THR A 62 26.03 6.34 -18.29
C THR A 62 24.68 6.99 -18.58
N LEU A 63 23.88 7.22 -17.53
CA LEU A 63 22.55 7.82 -17.63
C LEU A 63 22.58 9.18 -16.93
N HIS A 64 22.47 10.25 -17.73
CA HIS A 64 22.37 11.62 -17.23
C HIS A 64 20.90 11.95 -16.97
N VAL A 65 20.55 12.08 -15.69
CA VAL A 65 19.17 12.36 -15.27
C VAL A 65 19.06 13.81 -14.87
N TYR A 66 18.43 14.61 -15.72
CA TYR A 66 18.18 16.04 -15.51
C TYR A 66 16.83 16.24 -14.84
N ASN A 67 16.81 17.00 -13.74
CA ASN A 67 15.58 17.33 -13.05
C ASN A 67 15.09 18.73 -13.45
N HIS A 68 14.00 18.81 -14.21
CA HIS A 68 13.30 20.07 -14.53
C HIS A 68 11.98 20.23 -13.76
N LEU A 69 11.80 19.50 -12.65
CA LEU A 69 10.71 19.72 -11.71
C LEU A 69 11.04 20.88 -10.75
N ASP A 70 10.05 21.33 -10.00
CA ASP A 70 10.17 22.31 -8.92
C ASP A 70 10.49 21.66 -7.55
N GLN A 71 10.72 20.36 -7.53
CA GLN A 71 11.02 19.54 -6.34
C GLN A 71 12.16 18.55 -6.63
N PRO A 72 12.87 18.03 -5.60
CA PRO A 72 13.85 16.96 -5.77
C PRO A 72 13.25 15.71 -6.42
N THR A 73 14.08 14.92 -7.11
CA THR A 73 13.67 13.64 -7.72
C THR A 73 14.83 12.63 -7.66
N ALA A 74 14.55 11.35 -7.87
CA ALA A 74 15.55 10.30 -8.03
C ALA A 74 14.95 9.16 -8.87
N LEU A 75 15.78 8.44 -9.63
CA LEU A 75 15.34 7.28 -10.41
C LEU A 75 15.96 6.00 -9.86
N HIS A 76 15.11 5.04 -9.48
CA HIS A 76 15.50 3.70 -9.10
C HIS A 76 15.42 2.73 -10.29
N TRP A 77 16.39 1.82 -10.37
CA TRP A 77 16.50 0.78 -11.40
C TRP A 77 15.97 -0.55 -10.85
N HIS A 78 14.64 -0.71 -10.89
CA HIS A 78 13.96 -1.79 -10.20
C HIS A 78 14.44 -3.19 -10.62
N GLY A 79 14.90 -3.96 -9.62
CA GLY A 79 15.42 -5.31 -9.79
C GLY A 79 16.86 -5.38 -10.30
N MET A 80 17.56 -4.25 -10.48
CA MET A 80 18.94 -4.20 -10.97
C MET A 80 19.99 -4.36 -9.87
N LEU A 81 21.03 -5.15 -10.16
CA LEU A 81 22.23 -5.25 -9.34
C LEU A 81 23.25 -4.18 -9.76
N VAL A 82 23.19 -3.03 -9.10
CA VAL A 82 24.05 -1.86 -9.35
C VAL A 82 24.99 -1.59 -8.16
N PRO A 83 26.00 -0.71 -8.27
CA PRO A 83 26.63 -0.10 -7.10
C PRO A 83 25.58 0.63 -6.25
N TRP A 84 25.67 0.53 -4.92
CA TRP A 84 24.58 1.00 -4.05
C TRP A 84 24.35 2.52 -4.16
N GLN A 85 25.37 3.33 -4.44
CA GLN A 85 25.19 4.78 -4.66
C GLN A 85 24.50 5.13 -5.99
N MET A 86 24.35 4.14 -6.88
CA MET A 86 23.63 4.26 -8.16
C MET A 86 22.22 3.68 -8.08
N ASP A 87 21.79 3.24 -6.90
CA ASP A 87 20.50 2.56 -6.69
C ASP A 87 19.30 3.50 -6.83
N GLY A 88 19.42 4.79 -6.49
CA GLY A 88 18.40 5.78 -6.86
C GLY A 88 17.34 6.11 -5.81
N VAL A 89 17.57 5.85 -4.53
CA VAL A 89 16.63 6.08 -3.42
C VAL A 89 17.00 7.36 -2.68
N GLU A 90 16.10 8.34 -2.70
CA GLU A 90 16.27 9.60 -1.96
C GLU A 90 16.36 9.33 -0.45
N GLY A 91 17.41 9.86 0.19
CA GLY A 91 17.61 9.72 1.64
C GLY A 91 18.24 8.39 2.08
N VAL A 92 18.43 7.44 1.16
CA VAL A 92 19.10 6.15 1.44
C VAL A 92 20.36 5.99 0.60
N SER A 93 20.27 5.79 -0.72
CA SER A 93 21.46 5.59 -1.55
C SER A 93 22.08 6.89 -2.05
N GLN A 94 21.26 7.94 -2.18
CA GLN A 94 21.71 9.26 -2.62
C GLN A 94 20.84 10.39 -2.05
N LYS A 95 21.31 11.63 -2.23
CA LYS A 95 20.45 12.81 -2.12
C LYS A 95 19.56 12.91 -3.36
N GLY A 96 18.38 13.50 -3.18
CA GLY A 96 17.52 13.87 -4.30
C GLY A 96 18.24 14.81 -5.26
N ILE A 97 18.06 14.57 -6.56
CA ILE A 97 18.52 15.43 -7.64
C ILE A 97 17.74 16.74 -7.52
N SER A 98 18.42 17.83 -7.13
CA SER A 98 17.75 19.12 -6.89
C SER A 98 17.10 19.70 -8.17
N PRO A 99 16.09 20.58 -8.05
CA PRO A 99 15.53 21.33 -9.19
C PRO A 99 16.62 22.00 -10.05
N GLY A 100 16.58 21.77 -11.36
CA GLY A 100 17.60 22.23 -12.32
C GLY A 100 18.93 21.45 -12.27
N GLY A 101 19.05 20.46 -11.38
CA GLY A 101 20.24 19.64 -11.21
C GLY A 101 20.29 18.43 -12.15
N VAL A 102 21.42 17.73 -12.10
CA VAL A 102 21.67 16.50 -12.85
C VAL A 102 22.38 15.48 -11.96
N PHE A 103 22.06 14.21 -12.12
CA PHE A 103 22.81 13.09 -11.56
C PHE A 103 23.30 12.16 -12.66
N HIS A 104 24.47 11.56 -12.44
CA HIS A 104 25.16 10.72 -13.40
C HIS A 104 25.19 9.30 -12.87
N TYR A 105 24.23 8.47 -13.30
CA TYR A 105 24.25 7.05 -12.97
C TYR A 105 25.22 6.32 -13.88
N GLN A 106 26.18 5.60 -13.31
CA GLN A 106 27.19 4.88 -14.06
C GLN A 106 27.36 3.47 -13.50
N PHE A 107 27.15 2.46 -14.34
CA PHE A 107 27.35 1.07 -13.94
C PHE A 107 27.46 0.14 -15.14
N THR A 108 27.92 -1.08 -14.88
CA THR A 108 27.99 -2.15 -15.89
C THR A 108 26.81 -3.09 -15.72
N LEU A 109 26.16 -3.48 -16.81
CA LEU A 109 25.00 -4.37 -16.77
C LEU A 109 25.43 -5.84 -16.60
N GLN A 110 25.34 -6.36 -15.37
CA GLN A 110 25.83 -7.70 -15.03
C GLN A 110 24.75 -8.80 -15.14
N GLN A 111 23.51 -8.43 -15.45
CA GLN A 111 22.35 -9.30 -15.59
C GLN A 111 21.60 -9.07 -16.91
N ALA A 112 20.70 -9.98 -17.27
CA ALA A 112 19.81 -9.88 -18.41
C ALA A 112 18.35 -10.09 -17.97
N GLY A 113 17.37 -9.64 -18.75
CA GLY A 113 15.95 -9.82 -18.45
C GLY A 113 15.07 -8.59 -18.70
N THR A 114 13.82 -8.67 -18.24
CA THR A 114 12.85 -7.57 -18.21
C THR A 114 12.88 -6.89 -16.84
N TYR A 115 13.34 -5.64 -16.83
CA TYR A 115 13.36 -4.75 -15.66
C TYR A 115 12.63 -3.44 -16.02
N TRP A 116 12.61 -2.51 -15.08
CA TRP A 116 11.98 -1.22 -15.24
C TRP A 116 12.66 -0.20 -14.32
N TYR A 117 12.32 1.07 -14.48
CA TYR A 117 12.81 2.15 -13.64
C TYR A 117 11.67 3.08 -13.28
N HIS A 118 11.72 3.67 -12.11
CA HIS A 118 10.68 4.56 -11.61
C HIS A 118 11.24 5.58 -10.61
N ALA A 119 10.41 6.55 -10.24
CA ALA A 119 10.76 7.52 -9.22
C ALA A 119 10.90 6.85 -7.86
N HIS A 120 11.97 7.18 -7.14
CA HIS A 120 12.12 6.84 -5.72
C HIS A 120 12.38 8.10 -4.89
N ALA A 121 11.46 9.04 -5.08
CA ALA A 121 11.41 10.36 -4.48
C ALA A 121 9.94 10.76 -4.25
N GLY A 122 9.50 10.68 -2.98
CA GLY A 122 8.11 10.92 -2.61
C GLY A 122 7.11 10.05 -3.40
N LEU A 123 5.99 10.66 -3.82
CA LEU A 123 4.89 9.98 -4.52
C LEU A 123 4.94 10.16 -6.06
N GLN A 124 6.12 10.46 -6.61
CA GLN A 124 6.29 10.83 -8.02
C GLN A 124 6.00 9.68 -9.00
N GLU A 125 6.13 8.42 -8.57
CA GLU A 125 5.86 7.24 -9.38
C GLU A 125 4.42 7.23 -9.93
N GLN A 126 3.42 7.39 -9.05
CA GLN A 126 2.00 7.45 -9.44
C GLN A 126 1.69 8.62 -10.41
N GLN A 127 2.56 9.64 -10.46
CA GLN A 127 2.38 10.79 -11.36
C GLN A 127 2.85 10.50 -12.79
N GLY A 128 3.37 9.31 -13.10
CA GLY A 128 3.79 8.92 -14.44
C GLY A 128 5.29 8.68 -14.63
N LEU A 129 6.09 8.82 -13.56
CA LEU A 129 7.54 8.69 -13.64
C LEU A 129 7.98 7.22 -13.50
N TYR A 130 7.76 6.45 -14.57
CA TYR A 130 8.16 5.05 -14.70
C TYR A 130 8.41 4.67 -16.18
N GLY A 131 9.31 3.73 -16.44
CA GLY A 131 9.65 3.26 -17.79
C GLY A 131 10.31 1.88 -17.81
N ALA A 132 10.38 1.26 -18.98
CA ALA A 132 10.93 -0.10 -19.11
C ALA A 132 12.45 -0.10 -19.27
N PHE A 133 13.11 -1.12 -18.70
CA PHE A 133 14.56 -1.33 -18.78
C PHE A 133 14.84 -2.77 -19.22
N LEU A 134 15.22 -2.96 -20.47
CA LEU A 134 15.42 -4.28 -21.07
C LEU A 134 16.90 -4.56 -21.25
N ILE A 135 17.31 -5.78 -20.90
CA ILE A 135 18.69 -6.22 -21.09
C ILE A 135 18.70 -7.57 -21.78
N ASP A 136 19.21 -7.60 -23.01
CA ASP A 136 19.28 -8.83 -23.77
C ASP A 136 20.39 -9.76 -23.24
N PRO A 137 20.10 -11.06 -23.10
CA PRO A 137 21.11 -12.05 -22.76
C PRO A 137 22.13 -12.22 -23.91
N PRO A 138 23.37 -12.64 -23.61
CA PRO A 138 24.38 -12.88 -24.63
C PRO A 138 24.05 -14.07 -25.54
N LYS A 139 23.18 -14.97 -25.07
CA LYS A 139 22.67 -16.11 -25.83
C LYS A 139 21.16 -15.95 -25.99
N LEU A 140 20.65 -16.35 -27.15
CA LEU A 140 19.21 -16.39 -27.37
C LEU A 140 18.55 -17.33 -26.36
N PRO A 141 17.34 -16.98 -25.86
CA PRO A 141 16.62 -17.84 -24.93
C PRO A 141 16.26 -19.17 -25.58
N HIS A 142 15.98 -20.19 -24.75
CA HIS A 142 15.63 -21.54 -25.20
C HIS A 142 14.27 -21.61 -25.93
N TYR A 143 13.50 -20.53 -25.90
CA TYR A 143 12.22 -20.40 -26.60
C TYR A 143 12.32 -19.42 -27.77
N HIS A 144 11.53 -19.67 -28.81
CA HIS A 144 11.47 -18.83 -30.01
C HIS A 144 10.27 -17.87 -29.97
N TYR A 145 10.48 -16.65 -30.45
CA TYR A 145 9.46 -15.63 -30.71
C TYR A 145 9.82 -14.85 -31.99
N SER A 146 8.80 -14.37 -32.71
CA SER A 146 8.95 -13.54 -33.92
C SER A 146 8.63 -12.06 -33.67
N LYS A 147 7.97 -11.76 -32.55
CA LYS A 147 7.61 -10.40 -32.10
C LYS A 147 7.89 -10.27 -30.62
N ASP A 148 8.27 -9.07 -30.20
CA ASP A 148 8.55 -8.73 -28.80
C ASP A 148 7.95 -7.37 -28.48
N TYR A 149 7.04 -7.32 -27.52
CA TYR A 149 6.37 -6.10 -27.09
C TYR A 149 6.40 -5.96 -25.57
N VAL A 150 6.68 -4.74 -25.11
CA VAL A 150 6.57 -4.37 -23.69
C VAL A 150 5.15 -3.94 -23.39
N ILE A 151 4.64 -4.37 -22.23
CA ILE A 151 3.32 -4.06 -21.70
C ILE A 151 3.49 -3.50 -20.28
N VAL A 152 3.46 -2.18 -20.15
CA VAL A 152 3.50 -1.48 -18.87
C VAL A 152 2.06 -1.24 -18.41
N LEU A 153 1.68 -1.83 -17.26
CA LEU A 153 0.39 -1.60 -16.62
C LEU A 153 0.56 -0.59 -15.48
N SER A 154 -0.32 0.40 -15.42
CA SER A 154 -0.29 1.44 -14.37
C SER A 154 -1.69 1.94 -14.06
N ASP A 155 -1.84 2.59 -12.92
CA ASP A 155 -3.06 3.26 -12.48
C ASP A 155 -2.90 4.79 -12.53
N TRP A 156 -4.01 5.50 -12.50
CA TRP A 156 -4.03 6.95 -12.58
C TRP A 156 -5.15 7.55 -11.74
N SER A 157 -4.81 8.61 -11.00
CA SER A 157 -5.78 9.45 -10.27
C SER A 157 -5.69 10.89 -10.74
N ASN A 158 -6.85 11.54 -10.86
CA ASN A 158 -6.95 12.98 -11.05
C ASN A 158 -6.71 13.76 -9.74
N THR A 159 -6.67 13.09 -8.60
CA THR A 159 -6.32 13.68 -7.31
C THR A 159 -4.79 13.67 -7.16
N ASP A 160 -4.22 14.77 -6.68
CA ASP A 160 -2.79 14.84 -6.40
C ASP A 160 -2.38 13.75 -5.40
N PRO A 161 -1.29 13.01 -5.60
CA PRO A 161 -0.90 11.93 -4.68
C PRO A 161 -0.72 12.39 -3.22
N ASN A 162 -0.22 13.60 -2.98
CA ASN A 162 -0.09 14.10 -1.61
C ASN A 162 -1.46 14.33 -0.97
N GLN A 163 -2.45 14.75 -1.77
CA GLN A 163 -3.82 14.86 -1.31
C GLN A 163 -4.44 13.48 -1.07
N ILE A 164 -4.11 12.46 -1.88
CA ILE A 164 -4.54 11.09 -1.64
C ILE A 164 -3.99 10.59 -0.31
N LEU A 165 -2.69 10.73 -0.07
CA LEU A 165 -2.07 10.37 1.20
C LEU A 165 -2.67 11.14 2.37
N ALA A 166 -2.89 12.45 2.23
CA ALA A 166 -3.54 13.26 3.27
C ALA A 166 -4.97 12.79 3.55
N ASN A 167 -5.72 12.34 2.54
CA ASN A 167 -7.06 11.79 2.72
C ASN A 167 -7.02 10.46 3.48
N LEU A 168 -6.14 9.54 3.09
CA LEU A 168 -5.94 8.26 3.78
C LEU A 168 -5.51 8.46 5.24
N LYS A 169 -4.66 9.46 5.52
CA LYS A 169 -4.24 9.83 6.88
C LYS A 169 -5.33 10.47 7.74
N LYS A 170 -6.41 11.00 7.13
CA LYS A 170 -7.58 11.53 7.84
C LYS A 170 -8.55 10.41 8.21
N GLU A 171 -8.83 9.54 7.25
CA GLU A 171 -9.77 8.42 7.35
C GLU A 171 -9.26 7.30 6.43
N GLY A 172 -8.89 6.15 6.99
CA GLY A 172 -8.36 5.03 6.20
C GLY A 172 -9.31 4.57 5.09
N ASP A 173 -10.61 4.63 5.36
CA ASP A 173 -11.67 4.23 4.43
C ASP A 173 -12.17 5.38 3.54
N TYR A 174 -11.41 6.48 3.38
CA TYR A 174 -11.84 7.66 2.63
C TYR A 174 -12.35 7.33 1.21
N TYR A 175 -11.70 6.39 0.52
CA TYR A 175 -12.09 5.97 -0.84
C TYR A 175 -13.10 4.82 -0.90
N SER A 176 -13.52 4.28 0.26
CA SER A 176 -14.52 3.20 0.37
C SER A 176 -15.73 3.37 -0.57
N PRO A 177 -16.36 4.56 -0.73
CA PRO A 177 -17.59 4.69 -1.53
C PRO A 177 -17.43 4.37 -3.01
N ARG A 178 -16.19 4.43 -3.51
CA ARG A 178 -15.89 4.21 -4.92
C ARG A 178 -15.66 2.74 -5.25
N PHE A 179 -15.45 1.89 -4.24
CA PHE A 179 -15.29 0.47 -4.47
C PHE A 179 -16.66 -0.21 -4.68
N PRO A 180 -16.80 -1.05 -5.70
CA PRO A 180 -18.06 -1.73 -5.99
C PRO A 180 -18.40 -2.84 -4.98
N LEU A 181 -17.39 -3.38 -4.27
CA LEU A 181 -17.54 -4.54 -3.38
C LEU A 181 -17.79 -4.17 -1.90
N GLN A 182 -18.15 -2.91 -1.60
CA GLN A 182 -18.37 -2.50 -0.21
C GLN A 182 -19.48 -3.33 0.46
N PRO A 183 -19.21 -3.90 1.67
CA PRO A 183 -20.23 -4.62 2.41
C PRO A 183 -21.37 -3.65 2.81
N SER A 184 -22.62 -4.03 2.54
CA SER A 184 -23.79 -3.24 2.92
C SER A 184 -24.94 -4.15 3.29
N LEU A 185 -25.91 -3.64 4.06
CA LEU A 185 -27.12 -4.41 4.38
C LEU A 185 -27.85 -4.87 3.12
N THR A 186 -27.93 -4.03 2.10
CA THR A 186 -28.53 -4.42 0.81
C THR A 186 -27.76 -5.54 0.11
N LYS A 187 -26.41 -5.48 0.08
CA LYS A 187 -25.58 -6.54 -0.51
C LYS A 187 -25.72 -7.84 0.27
N PHE A 188 -25.69 -7.78 1.61
CA PHE A 188 -25.92 -8.94 2.47
C PHE A 188 -27.26 -9.63 2.16
N ILE A 189 -28.36 -8.87 2.13
CA ILE A 189 -29.70 -9.42 1.87
C ILE A 189 -29.77 -10.06 0.47
N HIS A 190 -29.25 -9.37 -0.54
CA HIS A 190 -29.19 -9.87 -1.92
C HIS A 190 -28.41 -11.20 -2.00
N ASP A 191 -27.16 -11.20 -1.50
CA ASP A 191 -26.27 -12.35 -1.59
C ASP A 191 -26.85 -13.52 -0.78
N TYR A 192 -27.41 -13.28 0.41
CA TYR A 192 -28.06 -14.30 1.22
C TYR A 192 -29.29 -14.94 0.54
N GLN A 193 -30.14 -14.13 -0.11
CA GLN A 193 -31.35 -14.62 -0.77
C GLN A 193 -31.03 -15.52 -1.96
N THR A 194 -30.05 -15.13 -2.77
CA THR A 194 -29.61 -15.85 -3.98
C THR A 194 -28.69 -17.04 -3.68
N ALA A 195 -28.07 -17.08 -2.50
CA ALA A 195 -27.12 -18.11 -2.10
C ALA A 195 -27.75 -19.48 -1.81
N SER A 196 -26.92 -20.53 -1.99
CA SER A 196 -27.22 -21.89 -1.54
C SER A 196 -27.25 -21.99 -0.01
N ALA A 197 -27.82 -23.06 0.54
CA ALA A 197 -27.86 -23.26 2.00
C ALA A 197 -26.47 -23.26 2.66
N GLU A 198 -25.45 -23.77 1.96
CA GLU A 198 -24.09 -23.75 2.48
C GLU A 198 -23.46 -22.35 2.39
N GLU A 199 -23.65 -21.66 1.26
CA GLU A 199 -23.11 -20.31 1.11
C GLU A 199 -23.77 -19.30 2.06
N ARG A 200 -25.04 -19.50 2.41
CA ARG A 200 -25.71 -18.71 3.47
C ARG A 200 -25.01 -18.79 4.82
N LYS A 201 -24.45 -19.97 5.18
CA LYS A 201 -23.67 -20.10 6.42
C LYS A 201 -22.36 -19.32 6.33
N ASN A 202 -21.69 -19.40 5.18
CA ASN A 202 -20.45 -18.67 4.95
C ASN A 202 -20.66 -17.15 5.00
N ILE A 203 -21.72 -16.64 4.36
CA ILE A 203 -22.08 -15.21 4.39
C ILE A 203 -22.34 -14.75 5.84
N ILE A 204 -23.07 -15.52 6.64
CA ILE A 204 -23.28 -15.19 8.07
C ILE A 204 -21.95 -15.18 8.83
N ALA A 205 -21.08 -16.17 8.58
CA ALA A 205 -19.78 -16.27 9.23
C ALA A 205 -18.87 -15.09 8.88
N ASP A 206 -18.80 -14.71 7.61
CA ASP A 206 -18.01 -13.57 7.13
C ASP A 206 -18.47 -12.26 7.78
N TYR A 207 -19.78 -12.00 7.82
CA TYR A 207 -20.31 -10.78 8.44
C TYR A 207 -20.12 -10.78 9.95
N LYS A 208 -20.25 -11.94 10.63
CA LYS A 208 -19.98 -12.04 12.07
C LYS A 208 -18.51 -11.73 12.36
N MET A 209 -17.59 -12.29 11.56
CA MET A 209 -16.17 -12.03 11.68
C MET A 209 -15.85 -10.55 11.43
N MET A 210 -16.42 -9.95 10.38
CA MET A 210 -16.31 -8.52 10.08
C MET A 210 -16.62 -7.67 11.32
N GLN A 211 -17.75 -7.96 11.98
CA GLN A 211 -18.17 -7.25 13.19
C GLN A 211 -17.17 -7.42 14.34
N GLN A 212 -16.65 -8.62 14.57
CA GLN A 212 -15.72 -8.89 15.67
C GLN A 212 -14.32 -8.29 15.42
N MET A 213 -13.85 -8.39 14.17
CA MET A 213 -12.54 -7.93 13.71
C MET A 213 -12.48 -6.43 13.45
N ARG A 214 -13.63 -5.76 13.28
CA ARG A 214 -13.72 -4.31 13.02
C ARG A 214 -13.01 -3.90 11.73
N MET A 215 -13.06 -4.76 10.72
CA MET A 215 -12.46 -4.53 9.40
C MET A 215 -13.39 -5.02 8.31
N SER A 216 -13.37 -4.36 7.15
CA SER A 216 -14.10 -4.79 5.96
C SER A 216 -13.70 -6.20 5.53
N ILE A 217 -14.65 -6.97 4.99
CA ILE A 217 -14.37 -8.28 4.37
C ILE A 217 -13.73 -8.17 2.98
N TYR A 218 -13.77 -6.97 2.39
CA TYR A 218 -13.15 -6.60 1.12
C TYR A 218 -12.19 -5.43 1.38
N ASP A 219 -10.98 -5.78 1.77
CA ASP A 219 -9.87 -4.85 1.97
C ASP A 219 -8.77 -5.22 0.97
N ILE A 220 -8.93 -4.73 -0.26
CA ILE A 220 -8.16 -5.16 -1.43
C ILE A 220 -7.23 -4.06 -1.92
N SER A 221 -7.67 -2.81 -1.86
CA SER A 221 -6.94 -1.62 -2.27
C SER A 221 -7.40 -0.42 -1.44
N ASP A 222 -6.48 0.51 -1.14
CA ASP A 222 -6.77 1.73 -0.39
C ASP A 222 -7.31 2.86 -1.27
N VAL A 223 -6.99 2.83 -2.57
CA VAL A 223 -7.26 3.92 -3.50
C VAL A 223 -8.07 3.43 -4.69
N ALA A 224 -9.30 3.94 -4.81
CA ALA A 224 -10.10 3.71 -6.00
C ALA A 224 -9.68 4.67 -7.12
N TYR A 225 -8.76 4.23 -7.97
CA TYR A 225 -8.20 5.02 -9.08
C TYR A 225 -9.25 5.45 -10.13
N ASP A 226 -8.93 6.52 -10.88
CA ASP A 226 -9.83 7.10 -11.90
C ASP A 226 -9.65 6.46 -13.29
N ALA A 227 -8.46 5.93 -13.59
CA ALA A 227 -8.18 5.24 -14.83
C ALA A 227 -7.08 4.19 -14.65
N PHE A 228 -7.06 3.22 -15.56
CA PHE A 228 -6.03 2.19 -15.66
C PHE A 228 -5.46 2.23 -17.07
N LEU A 229 -4.14 2.14 -17.19
CA LEU A 229 -3.41 2.41 -18.42
C LEU A 229 -2.60 1.19 -18.85
N LEU A 230 -2.60 0.95 -20.16
CA LEU A 230 -1.69 -0.01 -20.80
C LEU A 230 -0.78 0.78 -21.74
N ASN A 231 0.54 0.74 -21.49
CA ASN A 231 1.55 1.53 -22.21
C ASN A 231 1.19 3.03 -22.26
N GLY A 232 0.70 3.58 -21.15
CA GLY A 232 0.31 5.00 -21.02
C GLY A 232 -0.90 5.38 -21.87
N GLN A 233 -1.65 4.40 -22.38
CA GLN A 233 -2.87 4.64 -23.14
C GLN A 233 -4.11 4.37 -22.27
N PRO A 234 -5.06 5.32 -22.21
CA PRO A 234 -6.35 5.10 -21.57
C PRO A 234 -7.26 4.28 -22.47
N ASN A 235 -8.30 3.73 -21.86
CA ASN A 235 -9.37 2.96 -22.53
C ASN A 235 -10.09 3.71 -23.67
N SER A 236 -10.03 5.03 -23.71
CA SER A 236 -10.57 5.82 -24.83
C SER A 236 -9.72 5.73 -26.10
N HIS A 237 -8.44 5.40 -25.97
CA HIS A 237 -7.49 5.22 -27.08
C HIS A 237 -6.61 3.98 -26.84
N PRO A 238 -7.19 2.76 -26.82
CA PRO A 238 -6.46 1.56 -26.43
C PRO A 238 -5.22 1.30 -27.27
N TRP A 239 -4.16 0.84 -26.63
CA TRP A 239 -2.93 0.44 -27.31
C TRP A 239 -3.19 -0.74 -28.25
N THR A 240 -2.62 -0.69 -29.46
CA THR A 240 -2.64 -1.81 -30.40
C THR A 240 -1.26 -2.06 -30.99
N ALA A 241 -0.98 -3.32 -31.34
CA ALA A 241 0.25 -3.68 -32.05
C ALA A 241 0.00 -4.70 -33.16
N PRO A 242 0.67 -4.57 -34.33
CA PRO A 242 0.45 -5.44 -35.46
C PRO A 242 1.13 -6.81 -35.28
N VAL A 243 0.43 -7.87 -35.67
CA VAL A 243 0.92 -9.26 -35.68
C VAL A 243 0.45 -10.00 -36.93
N LYS A 244 1.04 -11.15 -37.22
CA LYS A 244 0.65 -12.03 -38.34
C LYS A 244 0.26 -13.40 -37.81
N ILE A 245 -0.62 -14.09 -38.54
CA ILE A 245 -0.91 -15.51 -38.27
C ILE A 245 0.40 -16.29 -38.37
N GLY A 246 0.65 -17.15 -37.37
CA GLY A 246 1.89 -17.89 -37.21
C GLY A 246 2.93 -17.21 -36.32
N ASP A 247 2.77 -15.91 -36.01
CA ASP A 247 3.66 -15.25 -35.06
C ASP A 247 3.60 -15.90 -33.68
N VAL A 248 4.75 -15.97 -33.03
CA VAL A 248 4.87 -16.23 -31.59
C VAL A 248 5.34 -14.92 -30.98
N VAL A 249 4.45 -14.30 -30.21
CA VAL A 249 4.66 -12.97 -29.63
C VAL A 249 5.11 -13.13 -28.20
N ARG A 250 6.25 -12.55 -27.85
CA ARG A 250 6.64 -12.32 -26.45
C ARG A 250 6.02 -11.02 -25.97
N LEU A 251 5.29 -11.09 -24.86
CA LEU A 251 4.74 -9.94 -24.16
C LEU A 251 5.45 -9.82 -22.81
N ARG A 252 6.13 -8.70 -22.58
CA ARG A 252 6.88 -8.40 -21.37
C ARG A 252 6.06 -7.47 -20.47
N PHE A 253 5.35 -8.05 -19.50
CA PHE A 253 4.49 -7.34 -18.56
C PHE A 253 5.31 -6.71 -17.44
N ILE A 254 4.99 -5.46 -17.10
CA ILE A 254 5.59 -4.69 -16.00
C ILE A 254 4.45 -4.10 -15.18
N GLY A 255 4.41 -4.38 -13.87
CA GLY A 255 3.48 -3.78 -12.93
C GLY A 255 4.04 -2.47 -12.38
N ALA A 256 3.65 -1.34 -12.98
CA ALA A 256 4.11 0.01 -12.64
C ALA A 256 2.95 0.88 -12.07
N GLY A 257 1.94 0.25 -11.48
CA GLY A 257 0.87 0.95 -10.76
C GLY A 257 1.31 1.29 -9.34
N GLY A 258 0.73 2.35 -8.77
CA GLY A 258 1.01 2.77 -7.40
C GLY A 258 0.54 1.73 -6.39
N ASP A 259 -0.70 1.25 -6.53
CA ASP A 259 -1.24 0.19 -5.64
C ASP A 259 -2.04 -0.89 -6.37
N THR A 260 -2.32 -0.72 -7.66
CA THR A 260 -3.21 -1.65 -8.36
C THR A 260 -2.53 -2.98 -8.66
N ILE A 261 -3.11 -4.05 -8.12
CA ILE A 261 -2.82 -5.42 -8.54
C ILE A 261 -3.78 -5.80 -9.67
N PHE A 262 -3.25 -6.29 -10.80
CA PHE A 262 -4.03 -6.63 -11.99
C PHE A 262 -4.18 -8.14 -12.19
N ASN A 263 -5.40 -8.60 -12.47
CA ASN A 263 -5.66 -9.89 -13.11
C ASN A 263 -5.58 -9.72 -14.64
N VAL A 264 -4.69 -10.48 -15.28
CA VAL A 264 -4.40 -10.36 -16.72
C VAL A 264 -4.81 -11.64 -17.46
N LYS A 265 -5.57 -11.50 -18.56
CA LYS A 265 -5.92 -12.58 -19.49
C LYS A 265 -5.93 -12.12 -20.96
N ILE A 266 -5.82 -13.09 -21.86
CA ILE A 266 -6.15 -12.91 -23.29
C ILE A 266 -7.32 -13.84 -23.61
N PRO A 267 -8.56 -13.34 -23.71
CA PRO A 267 -9.74 -14.17 -23.92
C PRO A 267 -9.59 -15.11 -25.13
N GLY A 268 -9.97 -16.38 -24.94
CA GLY A 268 -9.91 -17.40 -26.00
C GLY A 268 -8.52 -17.96 -26.31
N THR A 269 -7.46 -17.50 -25.63
CA THR A 269 -6.07 -17.94 -25.88
C THR A 269 -5.36 -18.29 -24.57
N SER A 270 -4.52 -19.34 -24.58
CA SER A 270 -3.57 -19.58 -23.47
C SER A 270 -2.30 -18.79 -23.70
N MET A 271 -1.65 -18.40 -22.60
CA MET A 271 -0.33 -17.80 -22.61
C MET A 271 0.65 -18.81 -22.01
N ARG A 272 1.89 -18.83 -22.50
CA ARG A 272 2.95 -19.66 -21.92
C ARG A 272 3.91 -18.79 -21.15
N MET A 273 3.93 -18.92 -19.82
CA MET A 273 4.88 -18.21 -18.97
C MET A 273 6.29 -18.77 -19.21
N VAL A 274 7.26 -17.90 -19.46
CA VAL A 274 8.65 -18.31 -19.73
C VAL A 274 9.70 -17.59 -18.90
N HIS A 275 9.35 -16.43 -18.35
CA HIS A 275 10.28 -15.61 -17.60
C HIS A 275 9.54 -14.84 -16.51
N VAL A 276 10.13 -14.77 -15.32
CA VAL A 276 9.57 -14.12 -14.13
C VAL A 276 10.67 -13.31 -13.46
N GLN A 277 10.43 -12.00 -13.30
CA GLN A 277 11.27 -11.06 -12.56
C GLN A 277 12.75 -11.15 -12.93
N GLY A 278 13.05 -10.91 -14.20
CA GLY A 278 14.43 -10.98 -14.70
C GLY A 278 14.98 -12.38 -14.98
N ASN A 279 14.28 -13.47 -14.63
CA ASN A 279 14.82 -14.83 -14.70
C ASN A 279 13.96 -15.81 -15.54
N ASP A 280 14.61 -16.66 -16.32
CA ASP A 280 13.94 -17.73 -17.06
C ASP A 280 13.39 -18.81 -16.11
N VAL A 281 12.17 -19.27 -16.39
CA VAL A 281 11.50 -20.34 -15.62
C VAL A 281 11.17 -21.52 -16.52
N THR A 282 10.96 -22.69 -15.92
CA THR A 282 10.48 -23.86 -16.67
C THR A 282 9.12 -23.51 -17.28
N PRO A 283 8.97 -23.51 -18.63
CA PRO A 283 7.75 -22.98 -19.24
C PRO A 283 6.49 -23.72 -18.83
N TYR A 284 5.43 -22.97 -18.53
CA TYR A 284 4.11 -23.54 -18.20
C TYR A 284 2.97 -22.73 -18.81
N GLU A 285 1.88 -23.43 -19.15
CA GLU A 285 0.69 -22.83 -19.75
C GLU A 285 -0.23 -22.23 -18.68
N ILE A 286 -0.75 -21.05 -18.97
CA ILE A 286 -1.68 -20.32 -18.11
C ILE A 286 -2.82 -19.71 -18.93
N LYS A 287 -3.98 -19.54 -18.29
CA LYS A 287 -5.11 -18.80 -18.85
C LYS A 287 -5.14 -17.33 -18.40
N TYR A 288 -4.66 -17.08 -17.20
CA TYR A 288 -4.53 -15.76 -16.60
C TYR A 288 -3.42 -15.79 -15.54
N PHE A 289 -3.00 -14.62 -15.10
CA PHE A 289 -2.10 -14.43 -13.96
C PHE A 289 -2.42 -13.13 -13.24
N THR A 290 -1.92 -12.99 -12.02
CA THR A 290 -2.03 -11.76 -11.23
C THR A 290 -0.67 -11.07 -11.18
N LEU A 291 -0.64 -9.78 -11.49
CA LEU A 291 0.56 -8.95 -11.53
C LEU A 291 0.45 -7.84 -10.48
N ALA A 292 1.30 -7.88 -9.46
CA ALA A 292 1.37 -6.82 -8.45
C ALA A 292 2.38 -5.73 -8.87
N PRO A 293 2.30 -4.52 -8.28
CA PRO A 293 3.35 -3.51 -8.41
C PRO A 293 4.75 -4.08 -8.14
N GLY A 294 5.71 -3.72 -8.99
CA GLY A 294 7.09 -4.20 -8.91
C GLY A 294 7.37 -5.56 -9.54
N GLU A 295 6.37 -6.32 -9.98
CA GLU A 295 6.59 -7.58 -10.68
C GLU A 295 6.76 -7.39 -12.19
N THR A 296 7.58 -8.24 -12.81
CA THR A 296 7.72 -8.33 -14.27
C THR A 296 7.57 -9.78 -14.74
N TYR A 297 6.78 -10.04 -15.79
CA TYR A 297 6.58 -11.39 -16.35
C TYR A 297 6.69 -11.36 -17.88
N ASP A 298 7.35 -12.34 -18.49
CA ASP A 298 7.27 -12.54 -19.94
C ASP A 298 6.48 -13.79 -20.28
N VAL A 299 5.50 -13.62 -21.18
CA VAL A 299 4.66 -14.71 -21.69
C VAL A 299 4.74 -14.79 -23.20
N LEU A 300 4.57 -16.00 -23.73
CA LEU A 300 4.48 -16.27 -25.16
C LEU A 300 3.02 -16.49 -25.57
N VAL A 301 2.62 -15.86 -26.66
CA VAL A 301 1.29 -15.95 -27.25
C VAL A 301 1.42 -16.34 -28.72
N LYS A 302 0.78 -17.43 -29.12
CA LYS A 302 0.79 -17.88 -30.52
C LYS A 302 -0.43 -17.31 -31.26
N ILE A 303 -0.19 -16.61 -32.35
CA ILE A 303 -1.24 -16.06 -33.22
C ILE A 303 -1.69 -17.15 -34.18
N GLN A 304 -2.91 -17.63 -34.00
CA GLN A 304 -3.47 -18.79 -34.71
C GLN A 304 -4.61 -18.39 -35.67
N LYS A 305 -5.30 -17.29 -35.39
CA LYS A 305 -6.50 -16.86 -36.13
C LYS A 305 -6.37 -15.41 -36.58
N ASN A 306 -7.16 -15.03 -37.58
CA ASN A 306 -7.28 -13.65 -38.06
C ASN A 306 -8.24 -12.83 -37.18
N ASP A 307 -8.07 -12.90 -35.87
CA ASP A 307 -8.93 -12.24 -34.87
C ASP A 307 -8.06 -11.33 -33.99
N PRO A 308 -8.61 -10.27 -33.39
CA PRO A 308 -7.85 -9.45 -32.46
C PRO A 308 -7.60 -10.23 -31.16
N TYR A 309 -6.35 -10.23 -30.69
CA TYR A 309 -5.97 -10.83 -29.41
C TYR A 309 -5.97 -9.74 -28.35
N ILE A 310 -7.07 -9.63 -27.62
CA ILE A 310 -7.27 -8.58 -26.62
C ILE A 310 -6.50 -8.94 -25.34
N ILE A 311 -5.61 -8.04 -24.93
CA ILE A 311 -4.97 -8.06 -23.61
C ILE A 311 -5.90 -7.34 -22.66
N TYR A 312 -6.40 -8.03 -21.65
CA TYR A 312 -7.34 -7.51 -20.66
C TYR A 312 -6.75 -7.63 -19.26
N ALA A 313 -6.55 -6.49 -18.59
CA ALA A 313 -5.98 -6.38 -17.26
C ALA A 313 -6.98 -5.67 -16.33
N GLU A 314 -7.64 -6.41 -15.45
CA GLU A 314 -8.66 -5.91 -14.51
C GLU A 314 -8.05 -5.73 -13.13
N SER A 315 -8.35 -4.63 -12.44
CA SER A 315 -7.94 -4.45 -11.05
C SER A 315 -8.66 -5.49 -10.17
N ILE A 316 -7.94 -6.08 -9.21
CA ILE A 316 -8.52 -7.13 -8.35
C ILE A 316 -9.65 -6.62 -7.44
N ASP A 317 -9.70 -5.31 -7.19
CA ASP A 317 -10.78 -4.61 -6.48
C ASP A 317 -12.03 -4.34 -7.36
N THR A 318 -11.96 -4.71 -8.64
CA THR A 318 -13.01 -4.57 -9.67
C THR A 318 -13.42 -3.13 -10.00
N VAL A 319 -12.65 -2.13 -9.58
CA VAL A 319 -12.89 -0.70 -9.89
C VAL A 319 -12.80 -0.43 -11.40
N GLY A 320 -11.92 -1.12 -12.11
CA GLY A 320 -11.85 -1.02 -13.56
C GLY A 320 -10.80 -1.93 -14.21
N ALA A 321 -10.51 -1.65 -15.47
CA ALA A 321 -9.57 -2.45 -16.26
C ALA A 321 -8.82 -1.58 -17.27
N ALA A 322 -7.62 -2.01 -17.63
CA ALA A 322 -6.88 -1.56 -18.80
C ALA A 322 -6.99 -2.61 -19.92
N TYR A 323 -7.09 -2.15 -21.17
CA TYR A 323 -7.09 -3.05 -22.32
C TYR A 323 -6.25 -2.55 -23.50
N GLY A 324 -5.71 -3.51 -24.25
CA GLY A 324 -5.00 -3.31 -25.50
C GLY A 324 -5.20 -4.52 -26.41
N ALA A 325 -4.71 -4.49 -27.65
CA ALA A 325 -4.87 -5.63 -28.55
C ALA A 325 -3.71 -5.84 -29.52
N LEU A 326 -3.42 -7.11 -29.80
CA LEU A 326 -2.64 -7.48 -30.97
C LEU A 326 -3.59 -7.62 -32.16
N VAL A 327 -3.34 -6.88 -33.24
CA VAL A 327 -4.20 -6.82 -34.43
C VAL A 327 -3.53 -7.48 -35.62
N THR A 328 -4.27 -8.32 -36.33
CA THR A 328 -3.75 -9.07 -37.49
C THR A 328 -3.89 -8.30 -38.80
N THR A 329 -4.70 -7.23 -38.83
CA THR A 329 -4.87 -6.35 -39.99
C THR A 329 -4.92 -4.86 -39.56
N PRO A 330 -4.45 -3.92 -40.40
CA PRO A 330 -4.29 -2.51 -40.00
C PRO A 330 -5.56 -1.76 -39.54
N ASN A 331 -6.75 -2.21 -39.94
CA ASN A 331 -8.03 -1.60 -39.61
C ASN A 331 -9.00 -2.59 -38.92
N GLN A 332 -8.46 -3.60 -38.25
CA GLN A 332 -9.26 -4.59 -37.55
C GLN A 332 -10.07 -3.91 -36.44
N LEU A 333 -11.40 -4.04 -36.49
CA LEU A 333 -12.26 -3.58 -35.40
C LEU A 333 -12.04 -4.48 -34.18
N VAL A 334 -11.77 -3.86 -33.03
CA VAL A 334 -11.60 -4.56 -31.75
C VAL A 334 -12.77 -4.24 -30.83
N ASN A 335 -13.53 -5.27 -30.44
CA ASN A 335 -14.68 -5.10 -29.57
C ASN A 335 -14.31 -5.31 -28.09
N TYR A 336 -13.81 -4.26 -27.45
CA TYR A 336 -13.44 -4.31 -26.02
C TYR A 336 -14.64 -4.44 -25.07
N ARG A 337 -15.88 -4.20 -25.52
CA ARG A 337 -17.09 -4.21 -24.68
C ARG A 337 -17.65 -5.62 -24.41
N GLN A 338 -17.25 -6.62 -25.19
CA GLN A 338 -17.75 -7.99 -25.07
C GLN A 338 -16.85 -8.90 -24.21
N ILE A 339 -15.82 -8.33 -23.57
CA ILE A 339 -14.94 -9.10 -22.70
C ILE A 339 -15.70 -9.41 -21.41
N THR A 340 -15.81 -10.70 -21.07
CA THR A 340 -16.32 -11.11 -19.76
C THR A 340 -15.32 -10.69 -18.68
N PRO A 341 -15.73 -9.93 -17.64
CA PRO A 341 -14.88 -9.62 -16.50
C PRO A 341 -14.37 -10.87 -15.77
N PHE A 342 -13.43 -10.70 -14.84
CA PHE A 342 -13.11 -11.77 -13.90
C PHE A 342 -14.29 -12.00 -12.93
N PRO A 343 -14.42 -13.20 -12.36
CA PRO A 343 -15.39 -13.43 -11.28
C PRO A 343 -15.12 -12.49 -10.10
N GLU A 344 -16.18 -12.09 -9.39
CA GLU A 344 -16.06 -11.34 -8.13
C GLU A 344 -15.10 -12.08 -7.19
N PRO A 345 -14.09 -11.40 -6.62
CA PRO A 345 -13.16 -12.04 -5.68
C PRO A 345 -13.92 -12.51 -4.45
N LYS A 346 -13.45 -13.60 -3.84
CA LYS A 346 -13.97 -14.03 -2.54
C LYS A 346 -13.58 -13.01 -1.46
N PRO A 347 -14.39 -12.89 -0.38
CA PRO A 347 -14.00 -12.16 0.81
C PRO A 347 -12.59 -12.52 1.26
N VAL A 348 -11.77 -11.50 1.53
CA VAL A 348 -10.34 -11.70 1.78
C VAL A 348 -10.12 -12.51 3.05
N MET A 349 -10.95 -12.28 4.07
CA MET A 349 -10.89 -13.02 5.32
C MET A 349 -11.13 -14.51 5.13
N ARG A 350 -12.01 -14.89 4.19
CA ARG A 350 -12.30 -16.30 3.88
C ARG A 350 -11.09 -16.98 3.24
N ASN A 351 -10.41 -16.29 2.34
CA ASN A 351 -9.17 -16.79 1.73
C ASN A 351 -8.07 -16.94 2.79
N MET A 352 -7.90 -15.92 3.63
CA MET A 352 -6.94 -15.91 4.73
C MET A 352 -7.19 -17.06 5.72
N MET A 353 -8.43 -17.23 6.20
CA MET A 353 -8.79 -18.35 7.08
C MET A 353 -8.52 -19.71 6.43
N THR A 354 -8.85 -19.87 5.15
CA THR A 354 -8.57 -21.11 4.43
C THR A 354 -7.06 -21.40 4.41
N LEU A 355 -6.24 -20.39 4.16
CA LEU A 355 -4.78 -20.50 4.15
C LEU A 355 -4.24 -20.84 5.54
N VAL A 356 -4.65 -20.10 6.57
CA VAL A 356 -4.23 -20.34 7.96
C VAL A 356 -4.63 -21.74 8.42
N MET A 357 -5.87 -22.18 8.15
CA MET A 357 -6.31 -23.54 8.47
C MET A 357 -5.52 -24.62 7.71
N SER A 358 -5.17 -24.36 6.45
CA SER A 358 -4.35 -25.29 5.66
C SER A 358 -2.92 -25.42 6.19
N ASN A 359 -2.41 -24.38 6.85
CA ASN A 359 -1.08 -24.36 7.49
C ASN A 359 -1.05 -25.16 8.81
N GLU A 360 -2.17 -25.25 9.52
CA GLU A 360 -2.25 -25.85 10.86
C GLU A 360 -2.53 -27.36 10.91
N HIS A 361 -2.54 -28.07 9.77
CA HIS A 361 -2.68 -29.54 9.74
C HIS A 361 -1.59 -30.33 10.51
N HIS A 362 -0.61 -29.67 11.15
CA HIS A 362 0.33 -30.27 12.09
C HIS A 362 -0.04 -30.13 13.59
N HIS A 363 -1.06 -29.35 13.96
CA HIS A 363 -1.56 -29.31 15.34
C HIS A 363 -3.09 -29.18 15.39
N ALA A 364 -3.77 -30.33 15.38
CA ALA A 364 -5.19 -30.42 15.66
C ALA A 364 -5.47 -30.18 17.16
N SER A 365 -6.02 -29.02 17.53
CA SER A 365 -7.05 -28.88 18.58
C SER A 365 -7.53 -27.43 18.71
N SER A 366 -8.82 -27.22 18.41
CA SER A 366 -9.69 -26.16 18.96
C SER A 366 -9.01 -24.88 19.47
N MET A 367 -8.93 -23.84 18.64
CA MET A 367 -8.79 -22.48 19.12
C MET A 367 -9.81 -21.58 18.42
N ASN A 368 -10.42 -20.68 19.17
CA ASN A 368 -11.07 -19.48 18.63
C ASN A 368 -10.00 -18.77 17.80
N MET A 369 -10.13 -18.81 16.47
CA MET A 369 -9.20 -18.15 15.56
C MET A 369 -9.53 -16.66 15.51
N ASP A 370 -9.17 -15.95 16.58
CA ASP A 370 -9.13 -14.50 16.57
C ASP A 370 -7.92 -14.09 15.73
N MET A 371 -8.18 -13.38 14.64
CA MET A 371 -7.12 -12.91 13.77
C MET A 371 -6.32 -11.81 14.50
N PRO A 372 -4.99 -11.79 14.40
CA PRO A 372 -4.18 -10.81 15.11
C PRO A 372 -4.51 -9.40 14.62
N THR A 373 -4.99 -8.56 15.54
CA THR A 373 -5.23 -7.12 15.32
C THR A 373 -4.06 -6.26 15.76
N GLU A 374 -3.05 -6.91 16.33
CA GLU A 374 -1.82 -6.32 16.79
C GLU A 374 -0.66 -7.21 16.36
N THR A 375 0.51 -6.58 16.24
CA THR A 375 1.73 -7.29 15.92
C THR A 375 2.14 -8.21 17.08
N THR A 376 2.67 -9.38 16.76
CA THR A 376 3.28 -10.30 17.73
C THR A 376 4.79 -10.07 17.89
N ILE A 377 5.40 -9.35 16.96
CA ILE A 377 6.83 -9.03 16.94
C ILE A 377 6.99 -7.51 16.99
N ASN A 378 7.72 -6.99 17.98
CA ASN A 378 8.03 -5.56 18.04
C ASN A 378 9.54 -5.33 17.85
N GLY A 379 9.89 -4.73 16.73
CA GLY A 379 11.27 -4.46 16.33
C GLY A 379 11.96 -5.63 15.62
N ASP A 380 13.07 -5.30 14.97
CA ASP A 380 13.78 -6.24 14.10
C ASP A 380 14.87 -6.98 14.88
N THR A 381 14.91 -8.30 14.70
CA THR A 381 15.95 -9.15 15.30
C THR A 381 16.43 -10.19 14.29
N ILE A 382 17.71 -10.55 14.38
CA ILE A 382 18.28 -11.68 13.67
C ILE A 382 18.38 -12.83 14.67
N SER A 383 17.54 -13.83 14.50
CA SER A 383 17.54 -15.04 15.33
C SER A 383 18.52 -16.07 14.77
N PRO A 384 19.02 -17.00 15.60
CA PRO A 384 19.76 -18.17 15.11
C PRO A 384 18.96 -18.96 14.06
N PRO A 385 19.64 -19.73 13.20
CA PRO A 385 18.99 -20.59 12.21
C PRO A 385 17.93 -21.49 12.87
N SER A 386 16.69 -21.43 12.37
CA SER A 386 15.58 -22.28 12.82
C SER A 386 15.31 -23.41 11.82
N SER A 387 14.36 -24.30 12.17
CA SER A 387 13.86 -25.32 11.25
C SER A 387 13.37 -24.72 9.93
N TYR A 388 13.51 -25.48 8.86
CA TYR A 388 13.07 -25.10 7.53
C TYR A 388 11.55 -24.91 7.50
N GLN A 389 11.11 -23.71 7.09
CA GLN A 389 9.72 -23.43 6.75
C GLN A 389 9.61 -23.29 5.24
N LYS A 390 8.62 -23.96 4.65
CA LYS A 390 8.34 -23.85 3.22
C LYS A 390 7.46 -22.63 2.98
N THR A 391 7.62 -21.97 1.84
CA THR A 391 6.61 -21.04 1.34
C THR A 391 5.29 -21.76 1.13
N ILE A 392 4.20 -21.20 1.67
CA ILE A 392 2.83 -21.72 1.56
C ILE A 392 1.87 -20.58 1.25
N GLY A 393 0.82 -20.87 0.48
CA GLY A 393 -0.28 -19.92 0.25
C GLY A 393 0.02 -18.82 -0.76
N THR A 394 0.99 -19.04 -1.67
CA THR A 394 1.35 -18.06 -2.70
C THR A 394 1.13 -18.58 -4.11
N LYS A 395 1.01 -17.64 -5.06
CA LYS A 395 0.98 -17.94 -6.50
C LYS A 395 2.28 -18.55 -7.04
N TYR A 396 3.37 -18.49 -6.27
CA TYR A 396 4.70 -18.98 -6.66
C TYR A 396 4.97 -20.45 -6.29
N GLN A 397 3.99 -21.15 -5.69
CA GLN A 397 4.18 -22.48 -5.12
C GLN A 397 4.79 -23.51 -6.08
N ASN A 398 4.42 -23.41 -7.37
CA ASN A 398 4.82 -24.34 -8.43
C ASN A 398 5.87 -23.74 -9.38
N LEU A 399 6.43 -22.58 -9.04
CA LEU A 399 7.40 -21.89 -9.88
C LEU A 399 8.76 -22.60 -9.81
N VAL A 400 9.32 -22.97 -10.96
CA VAL A 400 10.62 -23.66 -11.03
C VAL A 400 11.55 -22.86 -11.94
N ALA A 401 12.75 -22.52 -11.46
CA ALA A 401 13.76 -21.89 -12.29
C ALA A 401 14.15 -22.79 -13.48
N ALA A 402 14.44 -22.20 -14.64
CA ALA A 402 14.90 -22.97 -15.81
C ALA A 402 16.33 -23.51 -15.63
N VAL A 403 17.12 -22.86 -14.76
CA VAL A 403 18.53 -23.16 -14.47
C VAL A 403 18.76 -23.22 -12.97
N LYS A 404 19.93 -23.71 -12.55
CA LYS A 404 20.31 -23.66 -11.13
C LYS A 404 20.56 -22.21 -10.71
N THR A 405 20.03 -21.81 -9.57
CA THR A 405 20.03 -20.42 -9.07
C THR A 405 20.84 -20.23 -7.80
N ASN A 406 21.06 -21.31 -7.05
CA ASN A 406 21.69 -21.25 -5.74
C ASN A 406 22.36 -22.58 -5.36
N ASP A 407 23.24 -22.52 -4.37
CA ASP A 407 23.68 -23.69 -3.61
C ASP A 407 22.63 -23.97 -2.50
N PRO A 408 21.85 -25.06 -2.59
CA PRO A 408 20.85 -25.38 -1.58
C PRO A 408 21.48 -25.81 -0.24
N ASN A 409 22.77 -26.19 -0.23
CA ASN A 409 23.47 -26.66 0.96
C ASN A 409 24.21 -25.55 1.71
N LYS A 410 24.30 -24.34 1.14
CA LYS A 410 24.90 -23.19 1.85
C LYS A 410 24.09 -22.91 3.12
N SER A 411 24.79 -22.92 4.26
CA SER A 411 24.21 -22.72 5.59
C SER A 411 23.52 -21.36 5.68
N VAL A 412 22.38 -21.32 6.37
CA VAL A 412 21.74 -20.08 6.81
C VAL A 412 22.46 -19.59 8.06
N ASP A 413 22.91 -18.34 8.06
CA ASP A 413 23.62 -17.71 9.18
C ASP A 413 22.66 -17.07 10.19
N GLY A 414 21.48 -16.64 9.75
CA GLY A 414 20.46 -16.06 10.63
C GLY A 414 19.08 -15.97 9.99
N VAL A 415 18.06 -15.84 10.82
CA VAL A 415 16.65 -15.71 10.41
C VAL A 415 16.13 -14.34 10.80
N ILE A 416 15.51 -13.65 9.83
CA ILE A 416 14.87 -12.35 9.98
C ILE A 416 13.38 -12.57 9.74
N LYS A 417 12.59 -12.47 10.82
CA LYS A 417 11.13 -12.54 10.72
C LYS A 417 10.59 -11.16 10.36
N MET A 418 9.61 -11.14 9.47
CA MET A 418 8.97 -9.93 8.95
C MET A 418 7.46 -10.12 9.03
N GLU A 419 6.86 -9.67 10.14
CA GLU A 419 5.41 -9.62 10.26
C GLU A 419 4.87 -8.34 9.61
N LEU A 420 3.92 -8.49 8.69
CA LEU A 420 3.37 -7.40 7.88
C LEU A 420 1.97 -7.05 8.38
N LEU A 421 1.81 -5.82 8.91
CA LEU A 421 0.57 -5.31 9.47
C LEU A 421 0.49 -3.78 9.29
N GLY A 422 -0.68 -3.21 9.53
CA GLY A 422 -0.88 -1.77 9.60
C GLY A 422 -2.11 -1.40 10.43
N TYR A 423 -2.17 -0.14 10.84
CA TYR A 423 -3.33 0.46 11.50
C TYR A 423 -4.13 1.25 10.47
N MET A 424 -5.22 0.66 9.97
CA MET A 424 -5.99 1.22 8.85
C MET A 424 -6.61 2.58 9.19
N ASP A 425 -7.21 2.73 10.39
CA ASP A 425 -7.86 3.97 10.83
C ASP A 425 -6.95 5.21 10.73
N ARG A 426 -5.64 5.03 10.97
CA ARG A 426 -4.63 6.09 10.91
C ARG A 426 -3.68 5.96 9.72
N PHE A 427 -3.93 4.97 8.88
CA PHE A 427 -3.16 4.64 7.70
C PHE A 427 -1.65 4.61 8.00
N ILE A 428 -1.27 3.81 9.00
CA ILE A 428 0.12 3.61 9.43
C ILE A 428 0.49 2.17 9.08
N TRP A 429 1.48 1.99 8.22
CA TRP A 429 1.94 0.67 7.82
C TRP A 429 3.32 0.37 8.38
N PHE A 430 3.56 -0.88 8.78
CA PHE A 430 4.80 -1.24 9.43
C PHE A 430 5.18 -2.70 9.24
N ILE A 431 6.45 -2.98 9.49
CA ILE A 431 6.99 -4.33 9.62
C ILE A 431 7.32 -4.51 11.10
N ASN A 432 7.04 -5.66 11.70
CA ASN A 432 7.37 -5.95 13.11
C ASN A 432 6.98 -4.81 14.07
N GLY A 433 5.76 -4.26 13.94
CA GLY A 433 5.25 -3.20 14.82
C GLY A 433 5.84 -1.79 14.67
N ILE A 434 6.86 -1.60 13.84
CA ILE A 434 7.61 -0.34 13.77
C ILE A 434 7.64 0.20 12.34
N PRO A 435 7.17 1.45 12.10
CA PRO A 435 7.31 2.09 10.80
C PRO A 435 8.75 2.48 10.53
N GLU A 436 9.14 2.56 9.26
CA GLU A 436 10.52 2.80 8.82
C GLU A 436 11.20 4.00 9.49
N TYR A 437 10.50 5.14 9.61
CA TYR A 437 11.02 6.36 10.24
C TYR A 437 11.31 6.24 11.75
N LYS A 438 10.90 5.12 12.39
CA LYS A 438 11.25 4.76 13.77
C LYS A 438 12.18 3.54 13.85
N ALA A 439 12.38 2.82 12.76
CA ALA A 439 13.18 1.61 12.70
C ALA A 439 14.67 1.96 12.61
N ARG A 440 15.53 1.04 13.07
CA ARG A 440 16.97 1.11 12.82
C ARG A 440 17.32 0.24 11.61
N PRO A 441 18.39 0.55 10.88
CA PRO A 441 18.86 -0.35 9.83
C PRO A 441 19.15 -1.75 10.36
N ILE A 442 18.75 -2.76 9.60
CA ILE A 442 19.11 -4.15 9.90
C ILE A 442 20.51 -4.39 9.37
N ILE A 443 21.42 -4.77 10.26
CA ILE A 443 22.83 -4.96 9.91
C ILE A 443 23.04 -6.34 9.31
N LEU A 444 23.60 -6.37 8.10
CA LEU A 444 23.95 -7.60 7.39
C LEU A 444 25.46 -7.77 7.32
N GLU A 445 25.92 -8.99 7.58
CA GLU A 445 27.32 -9.35 7.34
C GLU A 445 27.52 -9.80 5.89
N PRO A 446 28.64 -9.43 5.24
CA PRO A 446 28.92 -9.83 3.87
C PRO A 446 29.19 -11.35 3.76
N LYS A 447 28.86 -11.94 2.59
CA LYS A 447 29.14 -13.36 2.23
C LYS A 447 28.33 -14.39 3.03
N LYS A 448 27.33 -13.96 3.78
CA LYS A 448 26.42 -14.79 4.57
C LYS A 448 25.16 -15.15 3.78
N ARG A 449 24.30 -15.97 4.38
CA ARG A 449 22.93 -16.21 3.94
C ARG A 449 21.96 -15.92 5.07
N TYR A 450 21.03 -15.00 4.85
CA TYR A 450 19.94 -14.74 5.80
C TYR A 450 18.63 -15.28 5.25
N ARG A 451 17.83 -15.89 6.13
CA ARG A 451 16.49 -16.35 5.81
C ARG A 451 15.47 -15.32 6.25
N PHE A 452 14.66 -14.85 5.32
CA PHE A 452 13.51 -13.99 5.55
C PHE A 452 12.26 -14.85 5.66
N ILE A 453 11.49 -14.64 6.72
CA ILE A 453 10.18 -15.29 6.91
C ILE A 453 9.14 -14.18 7.00
N PHE A 454 8.38 -14.02 5.94
CA PHE A 454 7.26 -13.08 5.86
C PHE A 454 6.00 -13.76 6.40
N THR A 455 5.31 -13.08 7.31
CA THR A 455 3.97 -13.47 7.74
C THR A 455 3.05 -12.29 7.52
N ASN A 456 2.05 -12.45 6.66
CA ASN A 456 1.06 -11.39 6.43
C ASN A 456 -0.16 -11.60 7.33
N THR A 457 -0.22 -10.78 8.38
CA THR A 457 -1.34 -10.75 9.32
C THR A 457 -2.38 -9.69 8.97
N SER A 458 -2.10 -8.85 7.98
CA SER A 458 -3.05 -7.87 7.45
C SER A 458 -4.03 -8.50 6.46
N MET A 459 -5.05 -7.72 6.12
CA MET A 459 -6.06 -8.07 5.14
C MET A 459 -5.67 -7.76 3.70
N MET A 460 -4.51 -7.16 3.45
CA MET A 460 -4.10 -6.72 2.12
C MET A 460 -2.91 -7.51 1.58
N HIS A 461 -2.78 -7.58 0.25
CA HIS A 461 -1.57 -8.08 -0.39
C HIS A 461 -0.40 -7.11 -0.17
N HIS A 462 0.82 -7.64 0.02
CA HIS A 462 2.03 -6.83 0.13
C HIS A 462 3.12 -7.33 -0.83
N PRO A 463 3.33 -6.70 -2.00
CA PRO A 463 4.47 -6.96 -2.87
C PRO A 463 5.77 -6.45 -2.25
N MET A 464 6.50 -7.30 -1.53
CA MET A 464 7.74 -6.94 -0.84
C MET A 464 8.94 -6.96 -1.79
N HIS A 465 9.52 -5.79 -2.07
CA HIS A 465 10.66 -5.60 -2.97
C HIS A 465 11.98 -5.42 -2.20
N ILE A 466 13.05 -6.09 -2.65
CA ILE A 466 14.42 -5.92 -2.15
C ILE A 466 15.32 -5.32 -3.22
N HIS A 467 16.00 -4.22 -2.89
CA HIS A 467 16.96 -3.58 -3.79
C HIS A 467 18.29 -4.34 -3.79
N GLY A 468 18.99 -4.34 -4.93
CA GLY A 468 20.38 -4.83 -5.03
C GLY A 468 20.59 -6.32 -4.73
N HIS A 469 19.52 -7.10 -4.60
CA HIS A 469 19.58 -8.51 -4.21
C HIS A 469 18.49 -9.33 -4.90
N TRP A 470 18.62 -10.65 -4.79
CA TRP A 470 17.59 -11.61 -5.13
C TRP A 470 17.08 -12.32 -3.88
N PHE A 471 15.76 -12.48 -3.78
CA PHE A 471 15.16 -13.53 -2.97
C PHE A 471 15.31 -14.88 -3.67
N ILE A 472 15.92 -15.84 -2.98
CA ILE A 472 15.85 -17.26 -3.31
C ILE A 472 14.57 -17.80 -2.67
N LEU A 473 13.49 -17.91 -3.43
CA LEU A 473 12.20 -18.33 -2.89
C LEU A 473 12.24 -19.82 -2.51
N ARG A 474 12.09 -20.13 -1.22
CA ARG A 474 12.09 -21.51 -0.71
C ARG A 474 10.74 -22.17 -0.94
N ASN A 475 10.53 -22.70 -2.14
CA ASN A 475 9.33 -23.42 -2.54
C ASN A 475 9.57 -24.93 -2.76
N GLY A 476 10.77 -25.43 -2.46
CA GLY A 476 11.07 -26.86 -2.34
C GLY A 476 11.69 -27.49 -3.59
N HIS A 477 12.25 -26.68 -4.49
CA HIS A 477 12.97 -27.12 -5.69
C HIS A 477 14.50 -27.07 -5.53
N GLY A 478 15.00 -26.75 -4.33
CA GLY A 478 16.41 -26.86 -3.96
C GLY A 478 17.29 -25.93 -4.79
N SER A 479 18.19 -26.48 -5.60
CA SER A 479 19.04 -25.65 -6.48
C SER A 479 18.26 -24.92 -7.58
N TYR A 480 16.99 -25.28 -7.82
CA TYR A 480 16.09 -24.67 -8.80
C TYR A 480 15.00 -23.79 -8.16
N ASP A 481 15.12 -23.49 -6.86
CA ASP A 481 14.32 -22.46 -6.20
C ASP A 481 14.44 -21.13 -6.99
N PRO A 482 13.33 -20.47 -7.37
CA PRO A 482 13.38 -19.31 -8.27
C PRO A 482 13.98 -18.07 -7.60
N LEU A 483 14.63 -17.23 -8.41
CA LEU A 483 15.11 -15.90 -8.02
C LEU A 483 14.04 -14.85 -8.33
N LEU A 484 13.65 -14.08 -7.32
CA LEU A 484 12.65 -13.01 -7.42
C LEU A 484 13.20 -11.76 -6.72
N HIS A 485 12.88 -10.56 -7.21
CA HIS A 485 13.24 -9.30 -6.53
C HIS A 485 12.03 -8.70 -5.79
N THR A 486 10.83 -9.16 -6.07
CA THR A 486 9.56 -8.73 -5.47
C THR A 486 8.71 -9.94 -5.13
N LEU A 487 8.22 -10.05 -3.89
CA LEU A 487 7.40 -11.17 -3.42
C LEU A 487 6.01 -10.65 -3.01
N ASP A 488 4.98 -10.98 -3.78
CA ASP A 488 3.57 -10.73 -3.40
C ASP A 488 3.14 -11.65 -2.26
N ILE A 489 3.01 -11.09 -1.06
CA ILE A 489 2.61 -11.79 0.15
C ILE A 489 1.09 -11.62 0.33
N ALA A 490 0.32 -12.64 -0.03
CA ALA A 490 -1.13 -12.63 0.13
C ALA A 490 -1.57 -12.64 1.62
N PRO A 491 -2.78 -12.16 1.95
CA PRO A 491 -3.34 -12.23 3.30
C PRO A 491 -3.33 -13.64 3.87
N GLY A 492 -2.74 -13.82 5.06
CA GLY A 492 -2.58 -15.13 5.72
C GLY A 492 -1.47 -16.02 5.17
N ALA A 493 -0.75 -15.60 4.14
CA ALA A 493 0.35 -16.36 3.58
C ALA A 493 1.62 -16.24 4.45
N THR A 494 2.42 -17.30 4.44
CA THR A 494 3.80 -17.29 4.97
C THR A 494 4.76 -17.58 3.84
N VAL A 495 5.71 -16.67 3.62
CA VAL A 495 6.72 -16.81 2.56
C VAL A 495 8.09 -16.90 3.17
N THR A 496 8.83 -17.93 2.78
CA THR A 496 10.22 -18.11 3.20
C THR A 496 11.13 -17.91 2.01
N ALA A 497 12.07 -16.97 2.13
CA ALA A 497 13.07 -16.70 1.11
C ALA A 497 14.44 -16.50 1.73
N ASP A 498 15.49 -16.93 1.04
CA ASP A 498 16.86 -16.67 1.49
C ASP A 498 17.49 -15.56 0.64
N VAL A 499 18.30 -14.71 1.26
CA VAL A 499 19.11 -13.69 0.59
C VAL A 499 20.57 -13.99 0.88
N ASP A 500 21.36 -14.08 -0.18
CA ASP A 500 22.81 -14.11 -0.07
C ASP A 500 23.35 -12.70 -0.08
N THR A 501 24.22 -12.38 0.88
CA THR A 501 24.74 -11.01 1.05
C THR A 501 25.94 -10.76 0.13
N ASP A 502 25.62 -10.75 -1.15
CA ASP A 502 26.52 -10.65 -2.29
C ASP A 502 26.77 -9.18 -2.71
N ALA A 503 26.20 -8.20 -1.99
CA ALA A 503 26.41 -6.77 -2.19
C ALA A 503 27.29 -6.11 -1.11
N SER A 504 27.56 -4.80 -1.25
CA SER A 504 28.09 -3.91 -0.21
C SER A 504 27.16 -2.70 -0.05
N GLY A 505 27.43 -1.84 0.94
CA GLY A 505 26.69 -0.58 1.11
C GLY A 505 25.40 -0.72 1.92
N GLN A 506 24.39 0.05 1.54
CA GLN A 506 23.07 0.03 2.18
C GLN A 506 21.98 0.05 1.13
N TRP A 507 20.88 -0.63 1.44
CA TRP A 507 19.85 -1.02 0.49
C TRP A 507 18.48 -0.82 1.07
N PHE A 508 17.55 -0.39 0.24
CA PHE A 508 16.16 -0.23 0.65
C PHE A 508 15.37 -1.53 0.43
N PHE A 509 14.41 -1.78 1.32
CA PHE A 509 13.51 -2.93 1.28
C PHE A 509 12.11 -2.46 1.67
N HIS A 510 11.11 -2.67 0.84
CA HIS A 510 9.79 -2.09 1.08
C HIS A 510 8.63 -2.85 0.44
N CYS A 511 7.42 -2.57 0.92
CA CYS A 511 6.20 -2.90 0.18
C CYS A 511 6.10 -2.00 -1.06
N HIS A 512 5.75 -2.58 -2.20
CA HIS A 512 5.62 -1.87 -3.46
C HIS A 512 4.20 -1.32 -3.70
N LEU A 513 3.34 -1.33 -2.69
CA LEU A 513 2.19 -0.43 -2.63
C LEU A 513 2.70 0.93 -2.16
N LEU A 514 2.60 1.93 -3.03
CA LEU A 514 3.28 3.22 -2.90
C LEU A 514 2.94 3.91 -1.57
N TYR A 515 1.66 3.89 -1.19
CA TYR A 515 1.23 4.52 0.05
C TYR A 515 1.61 3.72 1.30
N HIS A 516 1.78 2.40 1.21
CA HIS A 516 2.29 1.58 2.32
C HIS A 516 3.78 1.88 2.57
N MET A 517 4.57 1.99 1.50
CA MET A 517 5.96 2.41 1.56
C MET A 517 6.08 3.78 2.25
N MET A 518 5.35 4.77 1.74
CA MET A 518 5.39 6.16 2.22
C MET A 518 4.92 6.31 3.68
N THR A 519 4.20 5.34 4.22
CA THR A 519 3.69 5.40 5.61
C THR A 519 4.39 4.47 6.58
N GLY A 520 5.41 3.73 6.12
CA GLY A 520 6.38 3.09 7.00
C GLY A 520 6.60 1.60 6.76
N MET A 521 5.97 0.95 5.78
CA MET A 521 6.21 -0.47 5.47
C MET A 521 7.50 -0.67 4.68
N SER A 522 8.61 -0.31 5.31
CA SER A 522 9.94 -0.33 4.71
C SER A 522 11.03 -0.53 5.75
N ARG A 523 12.22 -0.88 5.28
CA ARG A 523 13.46 -1.01 6.04
C ARG A 523 14.65 -0.60 5.21
N THR A 524 15.71 -0.21 5.92
CA THR A 524 17.05 -0.12 5.36
C THR A 524 17.86 -1.32 5.83
N PHE A 525 18.50 -2.02 4.90
CA PHE A 525 19.54 -3.01 5.19
C PHE A 525 20.90 -2.33 5.05
N GLN A 526 21.76 -2.46 6.04
CA GLN A 526 23.08 -1.83 6.03
C GLN A 526 24.16 -2.88 6.25
N TYR A 527 25.15 -2.91 5.38
CA TYR A 527 26.26 -3.84 5.52
C TYR A 527 27.25 -3.37 6.57
N SER A 528 27.74 -4.29 7.40
CA SER A 528 28.77 -3.99 8.41
C SER A 528 30.04 -3.37 7.82
N THR A 529 30.39 -3.73 6.57
CA THR A 529 31.53 -3.15 5.86
C THR A 529 31.39 -1.65 5.62
N LEU A 530 30.17 -1.14 5.39
CA LEU A 530 29.93 0.30 5.23
C LEU A 530 30.21 1.05 6.54
N ILE A 531 29.86 0.45 7.68
CA ILE A 531 30.15 0.99 9.01
C ILE A 531 31.66 1.02 9.25
N ASP A 532 32.37 -0.07 8.93
CA ASP A 532 33.82 -0.14 9.09
C ASP A 532 34.53 0.89 8.19
N ILE A 533 34.06 1.04 6.94
CA ILE A 533 34.60 2.02 5.99
C ILE A 533 34.41 3.46 6.50
N THR A 534 33.24 3.77 7.05
CA THR A 534 32.93 5.11 7.56
C THR A 534 33.61 5.45 8.88
N GLN A 535 34.20 4.46 9.54
CA GLN A 535 35.01 4.61 10.76
C GLN A 535 36.51 4.46 10.47
N ASP A 536 36.93 4.48 9.20
CA ASP A 536 38.31 4.26 8.77
C ASP A 536 38.93 2.93 9.26
N LYS A 537 38.10 1.91 9.50
CA LYS A 537 38.51 0.55 9.92
C LYS A 537 38.65 -0.43 8.75
N ALA A 538 38.07 -0.10 7.59
CA ALA A 538 38.16 -0.90 6.38
C ALA A 538 38.30 -0.02 5.14
N ASN A 539 38.88 -0.58 4.08
CA ASN A 539 38.95 0.08 2.78
C ASN A 539 37.73 -0.28 1.91
N PRO A 540 37.26 0.63 1.03
CA PRO A 540 36.23 0.32 0.04
C PRO A 540 36.57 -0.90 -0.79
N GLN A 541 35.53 -1.64 -1.19
CA GLN A 541 35.65 -2.72 -2.15
C GLN A 541 35.21 -2.24 -3.54
N ASP A 542 35.93 -2.70 -4.56
CA ASP A 542 35.52 -2.62 -5.95
C ASP A 542 35.69 -4.02 -6.55
N ILE A 543 34.66 -4.84 -6.34
CA ILE A 543 34.64 -6.24 -6.71
C ILE A 543 33.34 -6.52 -7.43
N VAL A 544 33.44 -6.76 -8.73
CA VAL A 544 32.37 -7.38 -9.51
C VAL A 544 32.82 -8.78 -9.92
N LYS A 545 32.12 -9.81 -9.45
CA LYS A 545 32.47 -11.21 -9.72
C LYS A 545 31.24 -11.99 -10.18
N GLN A 546 31.30 -12.54 -11.40
CA GLN A 546 30.31 -13.50 -11.87
C GLN A 546 30.34 -14.77 -11.01
N THR A 547 29.17 -15.26 -10.62
CA THR A 547 29.04 -16.54 -9.92
C THR A 547 28.75 -17.67 -10.92
N ALA A 548 28.60 -18.89 -10.43
CA ALA A 548 28.18 -20.03 -11.25
C ALA A 548 26.68 -20.00 -11.62
N TYR A 549 25.93 -19.01 -11.12
CA TYR A 549 24.49 -18.88 -11.31
C TYR A 549 24.18 -17.66 -12.19
N ASP A 550 23.24 -17.82 -13.13
CA ASP A 550 22.82 -16.75 -14.02
C ASP A 550 22.17 -15.60 -13.24
N ASN A 551 22.35 -14.37 -13.74
CA ASN A 551 21.89 -13.12 -13.12
C ASN A 551 22.29 -12.91 -11.65
N ARG A 552 23.34 -13.59 -11.20
CA ARG A 552 23.78 -13.52 -9.80
C ARG A 552 25.24 -13.10 -9.64
N PRO A 553 25.68 -11.97 -10.20
CA PRO A 553 26.98 -11.39 -9.89
C PRO A 553 27.06 -10.99 -8.41
N ILE A 554 28.26 -11.07 -7.84
CA ILE A 554 28.62 -10.35 -6.62
C ILE A 554 28.99 -8.94 -7.05
N VAL A 555 28.30 -7.92 -6.51
CA VAL A 555 28.51 -6.50 -6.83
C VAL A 555 28.84 -5.76 -5.54
N ARG A 556 30.12 -5.53 -5.28
CA ARG A 556 30.61 -4.84 -4.08
C ARG A 556 31.43 -3.65 -4.50
N VAL A 557 30.72 -2.58 -4.79
CA VAL A 557 31.27 -1.42 -5.48
C VAL A 557 30.93 -0.20 -4.64
N ASP A 558 31.94 0.34 -3.97
CA ASP A 558 31.85 1.51 -3.11
C ASP A 558 32.52 2.73 -3.78
N GLU A 559 32.03 3.06 -4.99
CA GLU A 559 32.68 3.97 -5.96
C GLU A 559 32.64 5.46 -5.54
N VAL A 560 31.51 5.96 -5.03
CA VAL A 560 31.33 7.40 -4.81
C VAL A 560 31.99 7.85 -3.50
N ARG A 561 32.93 8.80 -3.60
CA ARG A 561 33.69 9.38 -2.47
C ARG A 561 33.67 10.92 -2.49
N PRO A 562 33.65 11.58 -1.31
CA PRO A 562 33.46 10.99 0.03
C PRO A 562 32.06 10.40 0.20
N ILE A 563 31.92 9.38 1.05
CA ILE A 563 30.60 8.82 1.40
C ILE A 563 29.85 9.87 2.22
N ASP A 564 28.61 10.15 1.86
CA ASP A 564 27.78 11.07 2.62
C ASP A 564 27.33 10.43 3.94
N MET A 565 27.93 10.87 5.04
CA MET A 565 27.67 10.34 6.37
C MET A 565 26.22 10.57 6.83
N ALA A 566 25.51 11.57 6.29
CA ALA A 566 24.11 11.80 6.61
C ALA A 566 23.23 10.63 6.13
N LEU A 567 23.56 10.06 4.97
CA LEU A 567 22.86 8.90 4.41
C LEU A 567 23.16 7.62 5.21
N VAL A 568 24.31 7.53 5.87
CA VAL A 568 24.72 6.32 6.63
C VAL A 568 24.19 6.32 8.06
N HIS A 569 24.20 7.48 8.74
CA HIS A 569 23.77 7.58 10.14
C HIS A 569 22.26 7.70 10.30
N HIS A 570 21.59 8.34 9.33
CA HIS A 570 20.14 8.56 9.35
C HIS A 570 19.51 8.14 8.01
N PRO A 571 19.73 6.89 7.54
CA PRO A 571 19.09 6.41 6.33
C PRO A 571 17.58 6.36 6.57
N MET A 572 16.87 7.22 5.87
CA MET A 572 15.42 7.29 5.96
C MET A 572 14.90 7.80 4.62
N ALA A 573 14.13 6.95 3.94
CA ALA A 573 13.50 7.36 2.69
C ALA A 573 12.32 8.30 2.96
N HIS A 574 11.66 8.15 4.12
CA HIS A 574 10.37 8.76 4.39
C HIS A 574 10.32 9.42 5.77
N PRO A 575 10.49 10.75 5.87
CA PRO A 575 10.39 11.43 7.15
C PRO A 575 8.95 11.39 7.71
N PRO A 576 8.78 11.44 9.05
CA PRO A 576 7.46 11.52 9.65
C PRO A 576 6.75 12.82 9.25
N GLY A 577 5.49 12.72 8.82
CA GLY A 577 4.68 13.85 8.40
C GLY A 577 3.90 14.52 9.53
N LEU A 578 3.43 15.75 9.27
CA LEU A 578 2.40 16.42 10.07
C LEU A 578 1.05 16.25 9.38
N TRP A 579 0.09 15.63 10.06
CA TRP A 579 -1.24 15.36 9.49
C TRP A 579 -2.31 16.17 10.20
N LEU A 580 -3.28 16.64 9.41
CA LEU A 580 -4.38 17.48 9.86
C LEU A 580 -5.69 16.87 9.38
N ALA A 581 -6.64 16.72 10.29
CA ALA A 581 -8.02 16.31 10.00
C ALA A 581 -8.97 17.24 10.75
N SER A 582 -9.98 17.79 10.07
CA SER A 582 -11.04 18.57 10.72
C SER A 582 -12.40 18.04 10.32
N PHE A 583 -13.12 17.49 11.29
CA PHE A 583 -14.50 17.04 11.16
C PHE A 583 -15.42 18.16 11.63
N PHE A 584 -16.43 18.49 10.84
CA PHE A 584 -17.30 19.64 11.08
C PHE A 584 -18.74 19.31 10.71
N ASP A 585 -19.59 19.25 11.71
CA ASP A 585 -21.03 19.04 11.58
C ASP A 585 -21.73 20.36 11.89
N VAL A 586 -22.54 20.85 10.94
CA VAL A 586 -23.38 22.02 11.14
C VAL A 586 -24.82 21.66 10.88
N GLY A 587 -25.65 21.93 11.87
CA GLY A 587 -27.06 21.62 11.85
C GLY A 587 -27.93 22.82 12.22
N ILE A 588 -29.17 22.78 11.75
CA ILE A 588 -30.22 23.72 12.16
C ILE A 588 -31.39 22.91 12.69
N ASP A 589 -31.88 23.27 13.88
CA ASP A 589 -33.21 22.91 14.35
C ASP A 589 -34.20 24.01 13.92
N PRO A 590 -35.05 23.76 12.91
CA PRO A 590 -35.99 24.76 12.41
C PRO A 590 -37.16 25.02 13.37
N PHE A 591 -37.42 24.14 14.33
CA PHE A 591 -38.52 24.26 15.29
C PHE A 591 -38.10 25.15 16.46
N GLN A 592 -36.86 25.02 16.93
CA GLN A 592 -36.32 25.81 18.04
C GLN A 592 -35.52 27.04 17.61
N HIS A 593 -35.19 27.17 16.32
CA HIS A 593 -34.35 28.24 15.76
C HIS A 593 -32.93 28.27 16.38
N VAL A 594 -32.36 27.08 16.59
CA VAL A 594 -31.01 26.88 17.14
C VAL A 594 -30.10 26.33 16.04
N GLN A 595 -28.86 26.80 16.00
CA GLN A 595 -27.81 26.24 15.17
C GLN A 595 -26.92 25.37 16.05
N GLN A 596 -26.63 24.16 15.61
CA GLN A 596 -25.74 23.23 16.29
C GLN A 596 -24.44 23.09 15.50
N ILE A 597 -23.32 23.09 16.21
CA ILE A 597 -21.99 22.91 15.64
C ILE A 597 -21.25 21.87 16.46
N THR A 598 -20.81 20.81 15.79
CA THR A 598 -19.87 19.84 16.33
C THR A 598 -18.60 19.87 15.51
N TYR A 599 -17.45 19.92 16.19
CA TYR A 599 -16.16 20.02 15.54
C TYR A 599 -15.12 19.16 16.23
N LYS A 600 -14.36 18.39 15.45
CA LYS A 600 -13.20 17.62 15.91
C LYS A 600 -12.00 17.92 15.01
N GLY A 601 -10.98 18.56 15.57
CA GLY A 601 -9.69 18.78 14.92
C GLY A 601 -8.63 17.85 15.48
N LEU A 602 -7.90 17.14 14.63
CA LEU A 602 -6.79 16.26 15.01
C LEU A 602 -5.52 16.69 14.26
N TYR A 603 -4.53 17.20 15.00
CA TYR A 603 -3.34 17.83 14.42
C TYR A 603 -2.05 17.26 15.00
N GLY A 604 -1.24 16.59 14.18
CA GLY A 604 0.03 16.04 14.64
C GLY A 604 0.55 14.89 13.80
N PRO A 605 1.72 14.32 14.16
CA PRO A 605 2.23 13.10 13.56
C PRO A 605 1.30 11.89 13.79
N ASP A 606 1.70 10.74 13.28
CA ASP A 606 0.92 9.49 13.28
C ASP A 606 0.41 9.08 14.67
N TYR A 607 1.28 9.10 15.67
CA TYR A 607 0.97 8.57 17.01
C TYR A 607 0.55 9.63 18.03
N ASN A 608 0.81 10.91 17.76
CA ASN A 608 0.64 11.98 18.74
C ASN A 608 -0.09 13.14 18.07
N LYS A 609 -1.23 13.55 18.61
CA LYS A 609 -2.05 14.61 18.03
C LYS A 609 -2.52 15.58 19.10
N LEU A 610 -2.73 16.83 18.72
CA LEU A 610 -3.57 17.77 19.43
C LEU A 610 -5.00 17.55 18.95
N GLU A 611 -5.88 17.16 19.86
CA GLU A 611 -7.32 17.11 19.67
C GLU A 611 -7.95 18.42 20.14
N LEU A 612 -8.69 19.06 19.24
CA LEU A 612 -9.61 20.16 19.55
C LEU A 612 -11.02 19.65 19.28
N PHE A 613 -11.81 19.41 20.32
CA PHE A 613 -13.13 18.83 20.16
C PHE A 613 -14.19 19.72 20.82
N THR A 614 -15.29 19.97 20.12
CA THR A 614 -16.48 20.58 20.71
C THR A 614 -17.71 19.80 20.29
N ASN A 615 -18.52 19.46 21.30
CA ASN A 615 -19.66 18.57 21.15
C ASN A 615 -20.95 19.39 21.30
N ASP A 616 -21.66 19.59 20.20
CA ASP A 616 -22.94 20.29 20.08
C ASP A 616 -22.94 21.69 20.69
N ALA A 617 -22.00 22.53 20.24
CA ALA A 617 -22.05 23.95 20.55
C ALA A 617 -23.32 24.56 19.94
N GLU A 618 -24.16 25.13 20.79
CA GLU A 618 -25.43 25.73 20.37
C GLU A 618 -25.28 27.24 20.21
N ILE A 619 -25.73 27.75 19.06
CA ILE A 619 -25.76 29.16 18.75
C ILE A 619 -27.20 29.56 18.46
N LYS A 620 -27.74 30.48 19.27
CA LYS A 620 -29.06 31.06 19.09
C LYS A 620 -28.92 32.55 18.85
N LYS A 621 -29.46 33.05 17.73
CA LYS A 621 -29.42 34.48 17.35
C LYS A 621 -28.01 35.10 17.39
N GLY A 622 -26.97 34.32 17.09
CA GLY A 622 -25.57 34.78 17.07
C GLY A 622 -24.86 34.80 18.44
N THR A 623 -25.51 34.34 19.50
CA THR A 623 -24.88 34.14 20.82
C THR A 623 -24.69 32.66 21.10
N VAL A 624 -23.51 32.28 21.59
CA VAL A 624 -23.23 30.92 22.06
C VAL A 624 -24.04 30.67 23.33
N GLU A 625 -24.93 29.69 23.31
CA GLU A 625 -25.77 29.30 24.45
C GLU A 625 -25.18 28.14 25.24
N ASN A 626 -24.38 27.29 24.60
CA ASN A 626 -23.67 26.18 25.22
C ASN A 626 -22.34 25.96 24.49
N ALA A 627 -21.26 25.71 25.24
CA ALA A 627 -20.00 25.24 24.67
C ALA A 627 -19.30 24.26 25.62
N ASP A 628 -19.07 23.04 25.14
CA ASP A 628 -18.25 22.02 25.76
C ASP A 628 -17.03 21.80 24.84
N ILE A 629 -15.83 22.22 25.27
CA ILE A 629 -14.62 22.25 24.42
C ILE A 629 -13.48 21.50 25.10
N ASP A 630 -13.05 20.40 24.49
CA ASP A 630 -11.87 19.63 24.86
C ASP A 630 -10.63 20.10 24.08
N ILE A 631 -9.53 20.30 24.81
CA ILE A 631 -8.19 20.55 24.27
C ILE A 631 -7.27 19.48 24.83
N PHE A 632 -7.16 18.36 24.10
CA PHE A 632 -6.50 17.16 24.58
C PHE A 632 -5.25 16.82 23.77
N TYR A 633 -4.24 16.31 24.46
CA TYR A 633 -3.21 15.50 23.83
C TYR A 633 -3.79 14.11 23.58
N TRP A 634 -3.70 13.64 22.35
CA TRP A 634 -4.20 12.37 21.86
C TRP A 634 -3.04 11.47 21.47
N HIS A 635 -3.08 10.20 21.88
CA HIS A 635 -2.03 9.23 21.63
C HIS A 635 -2.59 7.88 21.21
N LEU A 636 -2.19 7.39 20.03
CA LEU A 636 -2.55 6.07 19.52
C LEU A 636 -1.81 4.98 20.30
N ILE A 637 -2.56 4.02 20.85
CA ILE A 637 -1.99 2.91 21.65
C ILE A 637 -2.18 1.53 21.00
N SER A 638 -3.13 1.40 20.08
CA SER A 638 -3.43 0.17 19.33
C SER A 638 -4.19 0.52 18.05
N GLN A 639 -4.42 -0.45 17.15
CA GLN A 639 -5.17 -0.23 15.90
C GLN A 639 -6.52 0.46 16.11
N PHE A 640 -7.17 0.17 17.25
CA PHE A 640 -8.54 0.59 17.51
C PHE A 640 -8.69 1.50 18.71
N TRP A 641 -7.62 1.81 19.43
CA TRP A 641 -7.72 2.58 20.67
C TRP A 641 -6.66 3.67 20.76
N ALA A 642 -7.08 4.80 21.31
CA ALA A 642 -6.23 5.91 21.67
C ALA A 642 -6.58 6.41 23.06
N MET A 643 -5.57 6.91 23.76
CA MET A 643 -5.74 7.61 25.02
C MET A 643 -5.66 9.12 24.81
N LYS A 644 -6.40 9.87 25.63
CA LYS A 644 -6.39 11.33 25.56
C LYS A 644 -6.34 11.98 26.93
N GLY A 645 -5.78 13.17 27.02
CA GLY A 645 -5.70 13.92 28.27
C GLY A 645 -5.37 15.39 28.08
N GLY A 646 -5.95 16.25 28.92
CA GLY A 646 -5.76 17.68 28.83
C GLY A 646 -6.77 18.44 29.66
N VAL A 647 -7.37 19.48 29.06
CA VAL A 647 -8.33 20.35 29.73
C VAL A 647 -9.61 20.49 28.92
N ASN A 648 -10.70 20.70 29.64
CA ASN A 648 -12.01 20.97 29.08
C ASN A 648 -12.52 22.33 29.58
N TYR A 649 -13.04 23.13 28.66
CA TYR A 649 -13.75 24.37 28.93
C TYR A 649 -15.25 24.10 28.83
N PHE A 650 -15.97 24.35 29.91
CA PHE A 650 -17.40 24.11 30.00
C PHE A 650 -18.13 25.42 30.21
N TYR A 651 -19.01 25.78 29.28
CA TYR A 651 -19.84 26.98 29.32
C TYR A 651 -21.31 26.60 29.15
N ARG A 652 -22.04 26.73 30.27
CA ARG A 652 -23.46 26.35 30.45
C ARG A 652 -23.71 24.83 30.34
N PRO A 653 -24.66 24.27 31.12
CA PRO A 653 -25.61 24.91 32.05
C PRO A 653 -24.99 25.43 33.36
N ALA A 654 -23.67 25.36 33.54
CA ALA A 654 -23.00 26.02 34.66
C ALA A 654 -23.25 27.54 34.71
N ASN A 655 -23.34 28.11 35.92
CA ASN A 655 -23.62 29.54 36.12
C ASN A 655 -22.49 30.46 35.62
N ALA A 656 -21.25 29.96 35.67
CA ALA A 656 -20.08 30.62 35.15
C ALA A 656 -19.21 29.58 34.43
N PRO A 657 -18.54 29.95 33.32
CA PRO A 657 -17.64 29.04 32.64
C PRO A 657 -16.49 28.62 33.56
N TYR A 658 -16.04 27.37 33.42
CA TYR A 658 -14.91 26.86 34.18
C TYR A 658 -14.06 25.90 33.35
N TRP A 659 -12.83 25.70 33.82
CA TRP A 659 -11.90 24.71 33.28
C TRP A 659 -11.83 23.51 34.20
N GLN A 660 -11.73 22.32 33.62
CA GLN A 660 -11.54 21.08 34.35
C GLN A 660 -10.48 20.21 33.66
N PRO A 661 -9.55 19.60 34.40
CA PRO A 661 -8.68 18.57 33.83
C PRO A 661 -9.52 17.36 33.40
N GLY A 662 -9.12 16.77 32.28
CA GLY A 662 -9.78 15.61 31.69
C GLY A 662 -8.80 14.55 31.22
N ILE A 663 -9.25 13.31 31.28
CA ILE A 663 -8.61 12.15 30.65
C ILE A 663 -9.68 11.36 29.90
N GLY A 664 -9.29 10.62 28.88
CA GLY A 664 -10.24 9.79 28.15
C GLY A 664 -9.58 8.66 27.39
N ILE A 665 -10.45 7.80 26.88
CA ILE A 665 -10.12 6.76 25.91
C ILE A 665 -11.12 6.85 24.78
N GLU A 666 -10.63 6.79 23.55
CA GLU A 666 -11.48 6.72 22.37
C GLU A 666 -11.04 5.58 21.46
N GLY A 667 -11.99 5.03 20.71
CA GLY A 667 -11.71 3.89 19.86
C GLY A 667 -12.93 3.16 19.33
N LEU A 668 -12.67 2.04 18.65
CA LEU A 668 -13.68 1.21 18.01
C LEU A 668 -13.75 -0.15 18.70
N MET A 669 -14.86 -0.46 19.37
CA MET A 669 -15.10 -1.77 19.97
C MET A 669 -15.77 -2.73 18.98
N PRO A 670 -15.83 -4.06 19.26
CA PRO A 670 -16.49 -5.02 18.38
C PRO A 670 -17.91 -4.58 18.01
N TYR A 671 -18.36 -5.02 16.83
CA TYR A 671 -19.59 -4.61 16.16
C TYR A 671 -19.56 -3.17 15.62
N PHE A 672 -18.36 -2.63 15.40
CA PHE A 672 -18.13 -1.26 14.92
C PHE A 672 -18.84 -0.23 15.78
N ILE A 673 -18.70 -0.36 17.11
CA ILE A 673 -19.28 0.63 18.02
C ILE A 673 -18.17 1.60 18.40
N ASP A 674 -18.28 2.81 17.86
CA ASP A 674 -17.45 3.96 18.22
C ASP A 674 -17.67 4.29 19.69
N THR A 675 -16.58 4.47 20.40
CA THR A 675 -16.55 4.65 21.85
C THR A 675 -15.70 5.87 22.17
N ASP A 676 -16.27 6.84 22.86
CA ASP A 676 -15.54 7.96 23.46
C ASP A 676 -15.95 8.11 24.93
N ILE A 677 -15.01 7.82 25.83
CA ILE A 677 -15.22 7.88 27.27
C ILE A 677 -14.26 8.91 27.86
N ARG A 678 -14.82 9.95 28.47
CA ARG A 678 -14.08 11.09 29.04
C ARG A 678 -14.43 11.26 30.51
N GLY A 679 -13.39 11.30 31.34
CA GLY A 679 -13.46 11.58 32.77
C GLY A 679 -12.94 12.96 33.07
N TYR A 680 -13.68 13.74 33.86
CA TYR A 680 -13.28 15.09 34.29
C TYR A 680 -13.32 15.22 35.80
N PHE A 681 -12.50 16.11 36.34
CA PHE A 681 -12.51 16.40 37.77
C PHE A 681 -12.73 17.89 38.03
N TYR A 682 -13.78 18.23 38.78
CA TYR A 682 -14.08 19.61 39.15
C TYR A 682 -14.69 19.71 40.54
N SER A 683 -14.14 20.60 41.38
CA SER A 683 -14.66 20.89 42.73
C SER A 683 -14.93 19.66 43.61
N GLY A 684 -14.07 18.64 43.52
CA GLY A 684 -14.21 17.39 44.28
C GLY A 684 -15.26 16.42 43.72
N SER A 685 -15.80 16.68 42.53
CA SER A 685 -16.66 15.77 41.78
C SER A 685 -15.89 15.19 40.59
N ALA A 686 -16.01 13.89 40.39
CA ALA A 686 -15.55 13.21 39.18
C ALA A 686 -16.75 13.03 38.26
N LYS A 687 -16.69 13.60 37.04
CA LYS A 687 -17.70 13.50 35.98
C LYS A 687 -17.23 12.46 34.97
N LEU A 688 -18.11 11.56 34.54
CA LEU A 688 -17.90 10.60 33.47
C LEU A 688 -18.88 10.93 32.34
N ASP A 689 -18.36 11.17 31.15
CA ASP A 689 -19.10 11.36 29.91
C ASP A 689 -18.77 10.16 29.01
N ALA A 690 -19.76 9.34 28.72
CA ALA A 690 -19.59 8.12 27.91
C ALA A 690 -20.51 8.20 26.69
N GLU A 691 -19.91 8.17 25.51
CA GLU A 691 -20.58 8.23 24.22
C GLU A 691 -20.27 6.96 23.44
N LEU A 692 -21.34 6.28 23.01
CA LEU A 692 -21.28 5.07 22.19
C LEU A 692 -22.13 5.31 20.95
N SER A 693 -21.58 5.09 19.77
CA SER A 693 -22.33 5.22 18.52
C SER A 693 -21.97 4.11 17.53
N ARG A 694 -22.85 3.85 16.57
CA ARG A 694 -22.64 2.85 15.54
C ARG A 694 -23.32 3.28 14.24
N ASP A 695 -22.52 3.35 13.20
CA ASP A 695 -23.00 3.55 11.84
C ASP A 695 -23.33 2.22 11.17
N THR A 696 -24.53 2.14 10.58
CA THR A 696 -24.97 0.99 9.78
C THR A 696 -25.07 1.38 8.32
N GLN A 697 -24.20 0.80 7.50
CA GLN A 697 -24.25 0.98 6.05
C GLN A 697 -25.44 0.22 5.44
N ILE A 698 -26.45 0.96 4.98
CA ILE A 698 -27.64 0.40 4.35
C ILE A 698 -27.35 0.09 2.88
N THR A 699 -26.78 1.07 2.17
CA THR A 699 -26.25 0.97 0.80
C THR A 699 -24.88 1.65 0.75
N ASN A 700 -24.17 1.63 -0.37
CA ASN A 700 -22.82 2.25 -0.48
C ASN A 700 -22.75 3.68 0.08
N ASN A 701 -23.78 4.51 -0.13
CA ASN A 701 -23.78 5.91 0.29
C ASN A 701 -24.83 6.26 1.36
N CYS A 702 -25.64 5.31 1.83
CA CYS A 702 -26.72 5.58 2.77
C CYS A 702 -26.47 4.85 4.09
N PHE A 703 -26.49 5.60 5.19
CA PHE A 703 -26.14 5.13 6.52
C PHE A 703 -27.21 5.53 7.54
N ILE A 704 -27.31 4.74 8.60
CA ILE A 704 -28.07 5.09 9.80
C ILE A 704 -27.13 4.97 10.99
N GLY A 705 -26.80 6.11 11.59
CA GLY A 705 -26.10 6.19 12.87
C GLY A 705 -27.08 6.04 14.02
N ALA A 706 -26.71 5.23 15.01
CA ALA A 706 -27.42 5.14 16.29
C ALA A 706 -26.44 5.41 17.43
N GLY A 707 -26.79 6.30 18.34
CA GLY A 707 -25.91 6.76 19.41
C GLY A 707 -26.59 6.81 20.77
N ILE A 708 -25.81 6.63 21.83
CA ILE A 708 -26.20 6.86 23.22
C ILE A 708 -25.08 7.62 23.92
N ARG A 709 -25.43 8.71 24.60
CA ARG A 709 -24.51 9.45 25.48
C ARG A 709 -25.04 9.45 26.91
N SER A 710 -24.15 9.29 27.88
CA SER A 710 -24.48 9.28 29.30
C SER A 710 -23.52 10.13 30.11
N ILE A 711 -24.08 10.98 30.98
CA ILE A 711 -23.29 11.79 31.91
C ILE A 711 -23.58 11.35 33.35
N LEU A 712 -22.54 10.97 34.07
CA LEU A 712 -22.59 10.62 35.49
C LEU A 712 -21.63 11.48 36.29
N ALA A 713 -21.91 11.73 37.56
CA ALA A 713 -20.93 12.35 38.44
C ALA A 713 -21.00 11.86 39.88
N SER A 714 -19.86 11.87 40.57
CA SER A 714 -19.75 11.34 41.93
C SER A 714 -20.38 12.24 43.00
N LYS A 715 -20.37 13.56 42.78
CA LYS A 715 -20.83 14.55 43.77
C LYS A 715 -21.61 15.69 43.11
N THR A 716 -22.65 16.15 43.79
CA THR A 716 -23.40 17.33 43.37
C THR A 716 -22.57 18.60 43.57
N VAL A 717 -22.41 19.41 42.52
CA VAL A 717 -21.73 20.71 42.53
C VAL A 717 -22.68 21.74 41.91
N THR A 718 -23.48 22.41 42.74
CA THR A 718 -24.53 23.33 42.31
C THR A 718 -24.04 24.44 41.38
N PRO A 719 -22.92 25.15 41.65
CA PRO A 719 -22.46 26.22 40.76
C PRO A 719 -22.08 25.76 39.34
N ALA A 720 -21.71 24.49 39.20
CA ALA A 720 -21.36 23.86 37.93
C ALA A 720 -22.53 23.11 37.29
N ALA A 721 -23.72 23.18 37.89
CA ALA A 721 -24.88 22.37 37.49
C ALA A 721 -24.56 20.87 37.39
N ILE A 722 -23.72 20.32 38.27
CA ILE A 722 -23.40 18.88 38.29
C ILE A 722 -24.28 18.21 39.35
N GLY A 723 -25.04 17.19 38.96
CA GLY A 723 -25.77 16.32 39.90
C GLY A 723 -24.94 15.09 40.29
N SER A 724 -25.12 14.55 41.49
CA SER A 724 -24.59 13.24 41.86
C SER A 724 -25.44 12.11 41.27
N GLY A 725 -24.78 11.05 40.81
CA GLY A 725 -25.40 9.89 40.15
C GLY A 725 -25.49 10.10 38.63
N LEU A 726 -26.52 9.51 38.01
CA LEU A 726 -26.84 9.72 36.61
C LEU A 726 -27.46 11.10 36.43
N ASN A 727 -26.86 11.92 35.55
CA ASN A 727 -27.33 13.26 35.23
C ASN A 727 -28.19 13.26 33.98
N GLN A 728 -27.71 12.65 32.89
CA GLN A 728 -28.38 12.73 31.59
C GLN A 728 -28.17 11.45 30.78
N MET A 729 -29.20 11.07 30.03
CA MET A 729 -29.11 10.12 28.92
C MET A 729 -29.56 10.83 27.64
N ARG A 730 -28.81 10.64 26.56
CA ARG A 730 -29.19 11.08 25.22
C ARG A 730 -29.22 9.89 24.28
N TYR A 731 -30.24 9.83 23.43
CA TYR A 731 -30.41 8.84 22.38
C TYR A 731 -30.44 9.53 21.03
N ILE A 732 -29.62 9.08 20.11
CA ILE A 732 -29.39 9.73 18.80
C ILE A 732 -29.73 8.73 17.70
N ILE A 733 -30.49 9.18 16.71
CA ILE A 733 -30.70 8.47 15.44
C ILE A 733 -30.40 9.42 14.29
N LYS A 734 -29.37 9.10 13.50
CA LYS A 734 -28.81 9.97 12.46
C LYS A 734 -28.76 9.26 11.10
N PRO A 735 -29.86 9.22 10.33
CA PRO A 735 -29.77 8.89 8.92
C PRO A 735 -28.95 9.94 8.16
N TYR A 736 -27.97 9.48 7.37
CA TYR A 736 -27.18 10.37 6.51
C TYR A 736 -26.88 9.76 5.15
N TYR A 737 -26.70 10.65 4.17
CA TYR A 737 -26.32 10.30 2.80
C TYR A 737 -24.99 10.94 2.45
N ARG A 738 -24.03 10.11 2.03
CA ARG A 738 -22.70 10.52 1.59
C ARG A 738 -22.77 11.00 0.15
N LEU A 739 -22.63 12.31 -0.07
CA LEU A 739 -22.64 12.92 -1.40
C LEU A 739 -21.33 12.64 -2.15
N MET A 740 -20.22 12.70 -1.42
CA MET A 740 -18.88 12.35 -1.85
C MET A 740 -18.03 12.04 -0.61
N PRO A 741 -16.83 11.46 -0.75
CA PRO A 741 -15.92 11.29 0.38
C PRO A 741 -15.78 12.56 1.21
N GLY A 742 -16.02 12.45 2.52
CA GLY A 742 -15.94 13.57 3.46
C GLY A 742 -17.08 14.59 3.42
N ILE A 743 -18.15 14.41 2.62
CA ILE A 743 -19.31 15.32 2.64
C ILE A 743 -20.61 14.52 2.74
N ASN A 744 -21.31 14.70 3.86
CA ASN A 744 -22.58 14.02 4.13
C ASN A 744 -23.68 15.03 4.42
N ILE A 745 -24.88 14.77 3.92
CA ILE A 745 -26.09 15.43 4.41
C ILE A 745 -26.78 14.52 5.41
N TYR A 746 -27.31 15.06 6.49
CA TYR A 746 -27.93 14.26 7.54
C TYR A 746 -29.22 14.87 8.07
N THR A 747 -30.03 13.99 8.64
CA THR A 747 -31.11 14.36 9.57
C THR A 747 -30.83 13.63 10.86
N GLU A 748 -30.91 14.32 11.98
CA GLU A 748 -30.59 13.78 13.30
C GLU A 748 -31.75 14.02 14.24
N PHE A 749 -32.24 12.94 14.84
CA PHE A 749 -33.20 13.00 15.92
C PHE A 749 -32.49 12.68 17.23
N GLU A 750 -32.56 13.60 18.18
CA GLU A 750 -32.02 13.42 19.52
C GLU A 750 -33.14 13.46 20.56
N HIS A 751 -33.12 12.49 21.49
CA HIS A 751 -33.96 12.51 22.68
C HIS A 751 -33.07 12.59 23.92
N THR A 752 -33.18 13.68 24.68
CA THR A 752 -32.42 13.92 25.91
C THR A 752 -33.34 13.83 27.12
N GLN A 753 -32.89 13.12 28.17
CA GLN A 753 -33.62 12.98 29.42
C GLN A 753 -32.70 13.19 30.62
N ASP A 754 -33.11 14.07 31.54
CA ASP A 754 -32.39 14.35 32.76
C ASP A 754 -32.87 13.50 33.94
N TYR A 755 -31.94 13.18 34.84
CA TYR A 755 -32.13 12.28 35.98
C TYR A 755 -31.58 12.85 37.30
N GLY A 756 -31.97 12.21 38.40
CA GLY A 756 -31.33 12.36 39.70
C GLY A 756 -31.29 13.79 40.25
N ALA A 757 -30.13 14.17 40.81
CA ALA A 757 -29.92 15.50 41.35
C ALA A 757 -29.86 16.58 40.27
N PHE A 758 -29.33 16.25 39.09
CA PHE A 758 -29.26 17.18 37.96
C PHE A 758 -30.64 17.62 37.48
N LYS A 759 -31.59 16.69 37.32
CA LYS A 759 -32.99 16.99 37.01
C LYS A 759 -33.62 17.99 37.98
N ARG A 760 -33.27 17.90 39.28
CA ARG A 760 -33.77 18.86 40.28
C ARG A 760 -33.14 20.23 40.10
N LEU A 761 -31.84 20.30 39.79
CA LEU A 761 -31.14 21.54 39.50
C LEU A 761 -31.75 22.23 38.27
N GLN A 762 -32.00 21.50 37.18
CA GLN A 762 -32.61 22.02 35.96
C GLN A 762 -34.04 22.55 36.18
N ARG A 763 -34.86 21.84 36.97
CA ARG A 763 -36.19 22.34 37.36
C ARG A 763 -36.14 23.64 38.16
N LEU A 764 -35.11 23.85 38.99
CA LEU A 764 -34.95 25.06 39.78
C LEU A 764 -34.55 26.26 38.91
N THR A 765 -33.86 26.03 37.79
CA THR A 765 -33.47 27.06 36.83
C THR A 765 -34.54 27.29 35.75
N GLY A 766 -35.60 26.50 35.72
CA GLY A 766 -36.70 26.60 34.75
C GLY A 766 -36.40 25.95 33.40
N GLU A 767 -35.32 25.17 33.32
CA GLU A 767 -34.89 24.47 32.11
C GLU A 767 -35.71 23.20 31.87
N SER A 768 -35.78 22.77 30.61
CA SER A 768 -36.43 21.51 30.27
C SER A 768 -35.63 20.32 30.82
N VAL A 769 -36.34 19.29 31.27
CA VAL A 769 -35.74 18.04 31.79
C VAL A 769 -35.90 16.85 30.84
N SER A 770 -36.54 17.10 29.71
CA SER A 770 -36.77 16.14 28.64
C SER A 770 -36.97 16.92 27.34
N GLU A 771 -36.18 16.59 26.32
CA GLU A 771 -36.17 17.36 25.08
C GLU A 771 -36.03 16.44 23.88
N ASN A 772 -36.69 16.85 22.79
CA ASN A 772 -36.55 16.23 21.48
C ASN A 772 -36.05 17.29 20.52
N ILE A 773 -34.93 17.00 19.86
CA ILE A 773 -34.31 17.89 18.87
C ILE A 773 -34.35 17.17 17.52
N LEU A 774 -34.70 17.91 16.48
CA LEU A 774 -34.66 17.42 15.10
C LEU A 774 -33.81 18.36 14.27
N THR A 775 -32.60 17.91 13.95
CA THR A 775 -31.58 18.69 13.28
C THR A 775 -31.41 18.25 11.84
N PHE A 776 -31.37 19.22 10.93
CA PHE A 776 -31.00 19.01 9.53
C PHE A 776 -29.64 19.65 9.30
N GLY A 777 -28.68 18.89 8.75
CA GLY A 777 -27.31 19.37 8.71
C GLY A 777 -26.45 18.81 7.59
N LEU A 778 -25.23 19.33 7.58
CA LEU A 778 -24.14 18.99 6.69
C LEU A 778 -22.92 18.62 7.54
N ALA A 779 -22.34 17.46 7.28
CA ALA A 779 -21.08 17.01 7.86
C ALA A 779 -19.97 17.11 6.81
N ILE A 780 -18.84 17.68 7.20
CA ILE A 780 -17.69 17.93 6.32
C ILE A 780 -16.42 17.42 7.01
N LEU A 781 -15.63 16.63 6.28
CA LEU A 781 -14.26 16.27 6.62
C LEU A 781 -13.31 17.06 5.72
N ILE A 782 -12.48 17.90 6.35
CA ILE A 782 -11.51 18.79 5.69
C ILE A 782 -10.08 18.33 5.96
#